data_AF-A0A7X4YSV0-F1
#
_entry.id   AF-A0A7X4YSV0-F1
#
_cell.length_a   1.000
_cell.length_b   1.000
_cell.length_c   1.000
_cell.angle_alpha   90.00
_cell.angle_beta   90.00
_cell.angle_gamma   90.00
#
_symmetry.space_group_name_H-M   'P 1'
#
loop_
_entity.id
_entity.type
_entity.pdbx_description
1 polymer ?
#
loop_
_entity_poly.entity_id
_entity_poly.type
_entity_poly.pdbx_seq_one_letter_code
_entity_poly.pdbx_strand_id
1 'polypeptide(L)'
;MKKALRRTGFIAFALLLAAAGFAIPGKQTANAANNGLALKPLMGWSSYSMQVYSGNSAWINETQIKAQSDAMHANLQSHGYNYINVDAGWNGGIDGYGRPVPSSTLYPGGFAALINYVHANGQKFGLYMIPGISPQAYTADLPIYGAAAGCSMQDIAAQPLTTADYWNLGYKINFANPCAQSYINSIADLFATWGVDFVKFDSVTPGSGHNDTSIDARGDVAAWSQALSAHNIWFEISWALDHDYVDTWKQYANGWRVDWDVECYCANTALTTWANIARLFPDAATWWRDAGPGGWNDFDSLNVGNGAMDGLTQDERRTAMSLWAMSSAQLYTGNDLTNLDAFGLSLLTNDEVIAVNQAGRPAHPVSTASNQQAWYANNGDGSYTVGLYNLGGSAATVNVNWSDIGLNGAATVRDLWSHSDLGTFNTGYSSVNLPAHASRLLKVTAAGGSVTANDDDTGIKYTGAWQRSYSRGLGDYGDDVHYTQTNNDAFEYGFQGTGIDLVTEKDASQGNIDIYVDNVFKQTVSTYNATRLAQQTVYSITGLANGPHTLKAVKKSGTFMLVDKLQFSVPAPILVNDSDPGISYTGTWTTSSARGYGDYQDDVRYTQTNNDYFQYAFNGTGIELVTEKDSSQGNIDIYVDNVFKQTVNTYNATRLAAQTVYGIGGLASGSHTLKAVKKSGTYMLLDQLRVKTSQKQYNDTDAGISYTGSWSLNGNRGFGDFNNDVHFTQTNNDYFQFAFTGTGVEMITEKDVSQGNVDIYVDNVLQTTVNTANPTRLTNQVVYKATGLTSGSHTLKAVKKSGTYMLLDSIRVTP
;
A
#
# COMPACT_ATOMS: atom_id res chain seq x y z
N MET A 1 43.92 -29.42 -53.53
CA MET A 1 42.46 -29.52 -53.32
C MET A 1 42.15 -29.78 -51.85
N LYS A 2 42.21 -28.73 -51.02
CA LYS A 2 41.83 -28.74 -49.58
C LYS A 2 41.43 -27.31 -49.22
N LYS A 3 40.20 -26.90 -49.54
CA LYS A 3 39.55 -25.64 -49.09
C LYS A 3 38.12 -25.54 -49.65
N ALA A 4 37.24 -26.49 -49.34
CA ALA A 4 35.82 -26.38 -49.72
C ALA A 4 34.83 -27.16 -48.82
N LEU A 5 35.23 -27.59 -47.61
CA LEU A 5 34.37 -28.40 -46.73
C LEU A 5 34.35 -27.89 -45.27
N ARG A 6 34.28 -26.57 -45.07
CA ARG A 6 34.20 -25.95 -43.73
C ARG A 6 33.17 -24.82 -43.60
N ARG A 7 32.16 -24.75 -44.49
CA ARG A 7 31.13 -23.70 -44.45
C ARG A 7 29.68 -24.18 -44.36
N THR A 8 29.42 -25.48 -44.36
CA THR A 8 28.06 -26.04 -44.22
C THR A 8 27.75 -26.59 -42.81
N GLY A 9 28.72 -26.62 -41.90
CA GLY A 9 28.51 -27.04 -40.50
C GLY A 9 28.17 -25.92 -39.51
N PHE A 10 28.34 -24.65 -39.90
CA PHE A 10 28.10 -23.50 -38.99
C PHE A 10 26.67 -22.91 -39.11
N ILE A 11 25.96 -23.18 -40.21
CA ILE A 11 24.58 -22.68 -40.39
C ILE A 11 23.55 -23.62 -39.74
N ALA A 12 23.82 -24.94 -39.71
CA ALA A 12 22.96 -25.89 -39.01
C ALA A 12 23.09 -25.82 -37.47
N PHE A 13 24.23 -25.38 -36.93
CA PHE A 13 24.42 -25.19 -35.49
C PHE A 13 23.86 -23.85 -34.98
N ALA A 14 23.78 -22.83 -35.85
CA ALA A 14 23.16 -21.54 -35.54
C ALA A 14 21.61 -21.58 -35.60
N LEU A 15 21.03 -22.46 -36.41
CA LEU A 15 19.57 -22.64 -36.51
C LEU A 15 18.98 -23.60 -35.45
N LEU A 16 19.82 -24.41 -34.78
CA LEU A 16 19.39 -25.27 -33.67
C LEU A 16 19.44 -24.57 -32.29
N LEU A 17 20.11 -23.41 -32.18
CA LEU A 17 20.09 -22.56 -30.99
C LEU A 17 18.92 -21.57 -30.94
N ALA A 18 18.17 -21.39 -32.04
CA ALA A 18 16.98 -20.55 -32.08
C ALA A 18 15.67 -21.27 -31.64
N ALA A 19 15.74 -22.58 -31.36
CA ALA A 19 14.62 -23.39 -30.87
C ALA A 19 14.85 -23.97 -29.46
N ALA A 20 16.01 -23.70 -28.85
CA ALA A 20 16.16 -23.86 -27.41
C ALA A 20 15.50 -22.64 -26.77
N GLY A 21 14.22 -22.79 -26.39
CA GLY A 21 13.56 -21.81 -25.53
C GLY A 21 14.50 -21.57 -24.35
N PHE A 22 15.02 -20.34 -24.24
CA PHE A 22 15.65 -19.91 -23.01
C PHE A 22 14.61 -20.18 -21.93
N ALA A 23 14.89 -21.17 -21.06
CA ALA A 23 14.14 -21.33 -19.84
C ALA A 23 14.37 -20.03 -19.07
N ILE A 24 13.39 -19.13 -19.13
CA ILE A 24 13.37 -17.95 -18.31
C ILE A 24 13.31 -18.50 -16.88
N PRO A 25 14.31 -18.24 -16.02
CA PRO A 25 14.18 -18.58 -14.61
C PRO A 25 12.99 -17.77 -14.07
N GLY A 26 11.84 -18.44 -13.92
CA GLY A 26 10.62 -17.85 -13.41
C GLY A 26 10.22 -18.56 -12.12
N LYS A 27 10.05 -17.80 -11.03
CA LYS A 27 9.38 -18.32 -9.83
C LYS A 27 7.86 -18.17 -10.03
N GLN A 28 7.10 -19.21 -9.68
CA GLN A 28 5.65 -19.15 -9.72
C GLN A 28 5.16 -18.13 -8.69
N THR A 29 4.20 -17.28 -9.04
CA THR A 29 3.60 -16.37 -8.07
C THR A 29 2.68 -17.17 -7.15
N ALA A 30 3.12 -17.50 -5.93
CA ALA A 30 2.28 -18.23 -4.99
C ALA A 30 1.20 -17.32 -4.39
N ASN A 31 -0.01 -17.87 -4.29
CA ASN A 31 -1.13 -17.24 -3.58
C ASN A 31 -1.13 -17.72 -2.12
N ALA A 32 -1.44 -16.80 -1.21
CA ALA A 32 -1.60 -17.14 0.19
C ALA A 32 -2.93 -17.87 0.48
N ALA A 33 -3.04 -18.49 1.65
CA ALA A 33 -4.21 -19.26 2.07
C ALA A 33 -5.46 -18.38 2.09
N ASN A 34 -6.34 -18.55 1.10
CA ASN A 34 -7.57 -17.76 0.97
C ASN A 34 -8.70 -18.33 1.85
N ASN A 35 -8.49 -18.36 3.16
CA ASN A 35 -9.47 -18.80 4.15
C ASN A 35 -10.30 -17.65 4.75
N GLY A 36 -10.08 -16.41 4.30
CA GLY A 36 -10.81 -15.22 4.74
C GLY A 36 -10.35 -14.61 6.07
N LEU A 37 -9.37 -15.21 6.77
CA LEU A 37 -8.86 -14.71 8.05
C LEU A 37 -7.82 -13.60 7.88
N ALA A 38 -6.88 -13.77 6.95
CA ALA A 38 -5.75 -12.87 6.73
C ALA A 38 -6.07 -11.73 5.73
N LEU A 39 -7.29 -11.21 5.72
CA LEU A 39 -7.64 -10.07 4.85
C LEU A 39 -6.97 -8.76 5.26
N LYS A 40 -6.59 -8.65 6.53
CA LYS A 40 -5.81 -7.54 7.10
C LYS A 40 -4.75 -8.09 8.05
N PRO A 41 -3.65 -7.35 8.29
CA PRO A 41 -2.69 -7.73 9.30
C PRO A 41 -3.36 -7.79 10.68
N LEU A 42 -3.00 -8.81 11.46
CA LEU A 42 -3.49 -9.02 12.82
C LEU A 42 -3.04 -7.87 13.74
N MET A 43 -3.89 -7.48 14.69
CA MET A 43 -3.57 -6.49 15.72
C MET A 43 -3.88 -7.02 17.12
N GLY A 44 -2.93 -6.95 18.05
CA GLY A 44 -3.14 -7.53 19.38
C GLY A 44 -1.98 -7.41 20.35
N TRP A 45 -1.76 -8.48 21.11
CA TRP A 45 -0.75 -8.58 22.14
C TRP A 45 -0.25 -10.02 22.27
N SER A 46 1.04 -10.20 22.56
CA SER A 46 1.65 -11.50 22.85
C SER A 46 2.38 -11.50 24.19
N SER A 47 2.28 -12.59 24.95
CA SER A 47 2.89 -12.69 26.27
C SER A 47 4.40 -12.86 26.28
N TYR A 48 5.02 -13.26 25.16
CA TYR A 48 6.39 -13.76 25.16
C TYR A 48 7.41 -12.73 25.66
N SER A 49 7.36 -11.48 25.17
CA SER A 49 8.35 -10.45 25.54
C SER A 49 8.32 -10.14 27.05
N MET A 50 7.16 -10.15 27.70
CA MET A 50 7.06 -10.01 29.15
C MET A 50 7.69 -11.20 29.89
N GLN A 51 7.54 -12.41 29.37
CA GLN A 51 8.14 -13.61 29.97
C GLN A 51 9.67 -13.55 29.87
N VAL A 52 10.20 -13.13 28.71
CA VAL A 52 11.64 -12.89 28.50
C VAL A 52 12.16 -11.80 29.43
N TYR A 53 11.42 -10.69 29.59
CA TYR A 53 11.78 -9.64 30.53
C TYR A 53 11.85 -10.16 31.97
N SER A 54 10.94 -11.05 32.38
CA SER A 54 10.97 -11.70 33.70
C SER A 54 11.99 -12.85 33.83
N GLY A 55 12.84 -13.05 32.82
CA GLY A 55 13.93 -14.03 32.83
C GLY A 55 13.51 -15.47 32.53
N ASN A 56 12.40 -15.69 31.80
CA ASN A 56 11.91 -17.02 31.38
C ASN A 56 11.75 -18.04 32.52
N SER A 57 11.54 -17.55 33.74
CA SER A 57 11.34 -18.37 34.94
C SER A 57 9.93 -18.26 35.53
N ALA A 58 9.14 -17.30 35.04
CA ALA A 58 7.77 -17.04 35.44
C ALA A 58 6.86 -16.99 34.21
N TRP A 59 6.18 -18.10 33.92
CA TRP A 59 5.19 -18.19 32.86
C TRP A 59 3.94 -17.36 33.21
N ILE A 60 3.31 -16.80 32.18
CA ILE A 60 2.14 -15.95 32.39
C ILE A 60 0.95 -16.75 32.91
N ASN A 61 0.23 -16.19 33.89
CA ASN A 61 -0.92 -16.83 34.52
C ASN A 61 -2.26 -16.17 34.18
N GLU A 62 -3.35 -16.82 34.58
CA GLU A 62 -4.73 -16.39 34.34
C GLU A 62 -5.02 -14.95 34.77
N THR A 63 -4.50 -14.52 35.92
CA THR A 63 -4.75 -13.18 36.46
C THR A 63 -4.07 -12.11 35.60
N GLN A 64 -2.83 -12.37 35.19
CA GLN A 64 -2.09 -11.46 34.31
C GLN A 64 -2.76 -11.34 32.95
N ILE A 65 -3.19 -12.45 32.34
CA ILE A 65 -3.88 -12.42 31.03
C ILE A 65 -5.17 -11.61 31.11
N LYS A 66 -5.98 -11.78 32.16
CA LYS A 66 -7.19 -10.96 32.37
C LYS A 66 -6.86 -9.47 32.46
N ALA A 67 -5.79 -9.11 33.18
CA ALA A 67 -5.35 -7.72 33.29
C ALA A 67 -4.90 -7.14 31.93
N GLN A 68 -4.18 -7.91 31.11
CA GLN A 68 -3.80 -7.49 29.76
C GLN A 68 -5.04 -7.34 28.85
N SER A 69 -5.99 -8.26 28.93
CA SER A 69 -7.27 -8.20 28.22
C SER A 69 -8.06 -6.93 28.58
N ASP A 70 -8.21 -6.63 29.87
CA ASP A 70 -8.91 -5.43 30.34
C ASP A 70 -8.20 -4.14 29.89
N ALA A 71 -6.86 -4.11 29.94
CA ALA A 71 -6.08 -2.97 29.50
C ALA A 71 -6.15 -2.74 27.99
N MET A 72 -6.13 -3.81 27.18
CA MET A 72 -6.37 -3.71 25.73
C MET A 72 -7.77 -3.16 25.46
N HIS A 73 -8.79 -3.69 26.14
CA HIS A 73 -10.17 -3.25 25.98
C HIS A 73 -10.32 -1.76 26.26
N ALA A 74 -9.70 -1.27 27.33
CA ALA A 74 -9.78 0.13 27.73
C ALA A 74 -9.02 1.08 26.80
N ASN A 75 -7.84 0.67 26.29
CA ASN A 75 -6.89 1.62 25.71
C ASN A 75 -6.63 1.45 24.21
N LEU A 76 -6.73 0.23 23.68
CA LEU A 76 -6.26 -0.08 22.31
C LEU A 76 -7.36 -0.64 21.41
N GLN A 77 -8.41 -1.26 21.98
CA GLN A 77 -9.41 -1.98 21.20
C GLN A 77 -10.24 -1.08 20.27
N SER A 78 -10.47 0.19 20.64
CA SER A 78 -11.10 1.18 19.75
C SER A 78 -10.29 1.47 18.48
N HIS A 79 -9.00 1.14 18.48
CA HIS A 79 -8.06 1.32 17.38
C HIS A 79 -7.79 0.01 16.61
N GLY A 80 -8.50 -1.08 16.92
CA GLY A 80 -8.49 -2.34 16.16
C GLY A 80 -7.75 -3.51 16.83
N TYR A 81 -7.06 -3.30 17.95
CA TYR A 81 -6.37 -4.37 18.68
C TYR A 81 -7.37 -5.32 19.34
N ASN A 82 -7.34 -6.61 18.98
CA ASN A 82 -8.33 -7.56 19.47
C ASN A 82 -7.83 -8.99 19.66
N TYR A 83 -6.53 -9.28 19.54
CA TYR A 83 -5.97 -10.61 19.83
C TYR A 83 -5.16 -10.61 21.13
N ILE A 84 -5.44 -11.57 22.01
CA ILE A 84 -4.65 -11.88 23.21
C ILE A 84 -3.99 -13.24 22.98
N ASN A 85 -2.69 -13.24 22.68
CA ASN A 85 -1.93 -14.44 22.39
C ASN A 85 -1.13 -14.87 23.63
N VAL A 86 -1.43 -16.07 24.14
CA VAL A 86 -0.65 -16.71 25.21
C VAL A 86 0.43 -17.55 24.55
N ASP A 87 1.67 -17.06 24.66
CA ASP A 87 2.83 -17.69 24.07
C ASP A 87 3.31 -18.90 24.92
N ALA A 88 4.56 -19.35 24.76
CA ALA A 88 5.10 -20.55 25.37
C ALA A 88 4.87 -20.64 26.89
N GLY A 89 4.72 -21.88 27.39
CA GLY A 89 4.66 -22.19 28.83
C GLY A 89 3.26 -22.40 29.41
N TRP A 90 2.21 -22.39 28.58
CA TRP A 90 0.83 -22.55 29.06
C TRP A 90 0.43 -24.00 29.37
N ASN A 91 1.00 -24.99 28.67
CA ASN A 91 0.62 -26.39 28.83
C ASN A 91 1.26 -27.01 30.08
N GLY A 92 0.49 -27.79 30.84
CA GLY A 92 0.94 -28.51 32.03
C GLY A 92 1.25 -29.99 31.80
N GLY A 93 0.98 -30.51 30.60
CA GLY A 93 1.17 -31.91 30.24
C GLY A 93 0.31 -32.32 29.05
N ILE A 94 -0.01 -33.61 28.97
CA ILE A 94 -0.88 -34.21 27.97
C ILE A 94 -1.99 -35.04 28.62
N ASP A 95 -3.13 -35.18 27.94
CA ASP A 95 -4.21 -36.08 28.36
C ASP A 95 -3.94 -37.55 27.93
N GLY A 96 -4.90 -38.45 28.22
CA GLY A 96 -4.81 -39.87 27.88
C GLY A 96 -4.78 -40.19 26.38
N TYR A 97 -4.90 -39.17 25.52
CA TYR A 97 -4.83 -39.27 24.05
C TYR A 97 -3.66 -38.47 23.47
N GLY A 98 -2.73 -38.02 24.33
CA GLY A 98 -1.57 -37.24 23.93
C GLY A 98 -1.85 -35.79 23.54
N ARG A 99 -3.06 -35.28 23.78
CA ARG A 99 -3.42 -33.88 23.48
C ARG A 99 -2.96 -32.97 24.62
N PRO A 100 -2.47 -31.74 24.34
CA PRO A 100 -1.99 -30.85 25.39
C PRO A 100 -3.10 -30.47 26.37
N VAL A 101 -2.76 -30.36 27.66
CA VAL A 101 -3.67 -29.86 28.70
C VAL A 101 -3.12 -28.57 29.33
N PRO A 102 -3.96 -27.58 29.66
CA PRO A 102 -3.50 -26.36 30.32
C PRO A 102 -2.92 -26.64 31.71
N SER A 103 -1.93 -25.87 32.12
CA SER A 103 -1.37 -25.93 33.47
C SER A 103 -2.42 -25.53 34.52
N SER A 104 -2.79 -26.47 35.39
CA SER A 104 -3.72 -26.19 36.50
C SER A 104 -3.14 -25.25 37.56
N THR A 105 -1.82 -25.06 37.57
CA THR A 105 -1.13 -24.09 38.44
C THR A 105 -1.25 -22.68 37.89
N LEU A 106 -1.08 -22.48 36.57
CA LEU A 106 -1.15 -21.16 35.94
C LEU A 106 -2.59 -20.72 35.67
N TYR A 107 -3.48 -21.69 35.41
CA TYR A 107 -4.89 -21.47 35.04
C TYR A 107 -5.82 -22.28 35.94
N PRO A 108 -5.88 -21.98 37.25
CA PRO A 108 -6.69 -22.73 38.21
C PRO A 108 -8.20 -22.68 37.90
N GLY A 109 -8.68 -21.67 37.17
CA GLY A 109 -10.07 -21.58 36.68
C GLY A 109 -10.34 -22.39 35.40
N GLY A 110 -9.29 -22.97 34.79
CA GLY A 110 -9.34 -23.65 33.50
C GLY A 110 -9.39 -22.68 32.30
N PHE A 111 -8.88 -23.14 31.16
CA PHE A 111 -8.79 -22.31 29.96
C PHE A 111 -10.14 -21.87 29.40
N ALA A 112 -11.18 -22.71 29.41
CA ALA A 112 -12.49 -22.30 28.91
C ALA A 112 -13.04 -21.06 29.65
N ALA A 113 -12.83 -20.95 30.97
CA ALA A 113 -13.26 -19.78 31.73
C ALA A 113 -12.43 -18.53 31.39
N LEU A 114 -11.13 -18.68 31.18
CA LEU A 114 -10.25 -17.60 30.75
C LEU A 114 -10.59 -17.11 29.34
N ILE A 115 -10.79 -18.02 28.40
CA ILE A 115 -11.13 -17.69 27.01
C ILE A 115 -12.49 -16.98 26.95
N ASN A 116 -13.49 -17.50 27.66
CA ASN A 116 -14.79 -16.81 27.78
C ASN A 116 -14.66 -15.40 28.35
N TYR A 117 -13.72 -15.16 29.26
CA TYR A 117 -13.45 -13.81 29.77
C TYR A 117 -12.89 -12.89 28.68
N VAL A 118 -11.88 -13.35 27.94
CA VAL A 118 -11.29 -12.59 26.82
C VAL A 118 -12.33 -12.30 25.74
N HIS A 119 -13.15 -13.29 25.39
CA HIS A 119 -14.27 -13.15 24.45
C HIS A 119 -15.33 -12.16 24.96
N ALA A 120 -15.62 -12.12 26.26
CA ALA A 120 -16.56 -11.17 26.85
C ALA A 120 -16.08 -9.71 26.71
N ASN A 121 -14.77 -9.48 26.61
CA ASN A 121 -14.18 -8.18 26.26
C ASN A 121 -14.22 -7.90 24.73
N GLY A 122 -14.78 -8.80 23.92
CA GLY A 122 -14.85 -8.68 22.46
C GLY A 122 -13.52 -8.96 21.75
N GLN A 123 -12.62 -9.68 22.41
CA GLN A 123 -11.30 -10.04 21.91
C GLN A 123 -11.27 -11.51 21.48
N LYS A 124 -10.18 -11.90 20.84
CA LYS A 124 -9.85 -13.24 20.36
C LYS A 124 -8.69 -13.81 21.16
N PHE A 125 -8.66 -15.13 21.34
CA PHE A 125 -7.67 -15.80 22.16
C PHE A 125 -6.75 -16.70 21.34
N GLY A 126 -5.44 -16.57 21.57
CA GLY A 126 -4.41 -17.29 20.84
C GLY A 126 -3.56 -18.21 21.70
N LEU A 127 -3.07 -19.31 21.13
CA LEU A 127 -2.18 -20.27 21.79
C LEU A 127 -0.93 -20.60 20.98
N TYR A 128 0.15 -20.85 21.70
CA TYR A 128 1.42 -21.34 21.18
C TYR A 128 1.49 -22.86 21.12
N MET A 129 2.11 -23.40 20.08
CA MET A 129 2.38 -24.83 19.87
C MET A 129 3.70 -25.03 19.12
N ILE A 130 4.16 -26.27 19.06
CA ILE A 130 5.32 -26.70 18.26
C ILE A 130 4.95 -27.92 17.39
N PRO A 131 5.63 -28.13 16.25
CA PRO A 131 5.46 -29.34 15.43
C PRO A 131 5.75 -30.65 16.16
N GLY A 132 5.13 -31.73 15.67
CA GLY A 132 5.44 -33.09 16.10
C GLY A 132 4.60 -33.65 17.24
N ILE A 133 5.01 -34.85 17.69
CA ILE A 133 4.37 -35.61 18.76
C ILE A 133 5.23 -35.50 20.03
N SER A 134 4.58 -35.32 21.17
CA SER A 134 5.26 -35.40 22.47
C SER A 134 5.99 -36.74 22.65
N PRO A 135 7.27 -36.74 23.05
CA PRO A 135 7.99 -37.96 23.42
C PRO A 135 7.31 -38.76 24.54
N GLN A 136 6.60 -38.07 25.44
CA GLN A 136 5.80 -38.71 26.50
C GLN A 136 4.63 -39.51 25.91
N ALA A 137 3.92 -38.95 24.93
CA ALA A 137 2.80 -39.61 24.27
C ALA A 137 3.27 -40.83 23.47
N TYR A 138 4.41 -40.71 22.77
CA TYR A 138 5.05 -41.81 22.03
C TYR A 138 5.52 -42.95 22.96
N THR A 139 6.20 -42.62 24.06
CA THR A 139 6.74 -43.61 25.00
C THR A 139 5.63 -44.41 25.67
N ALA A 140 4.53 -43.76 25.99
CA ALA A 140 3.35 -44.40 26.57
C ALA A 140 2.46 -45.09 25.52
N ASP A 141 2.77 -44.94 24.23
CA ASP A 141 2.00 -45.45 23.09
C ASP A 141 0.50 -45.14 23.20
N LEU A 142 0.18 -43.88 23.50
CA LEU A 142 -1.20 -43.48 23.77
C LEU A 142 -2.12 -43.69 22.56
N PRO A 143 -3.40 -44.03 22.76
CA PRO A 143 -4.37 -44.09 21.68
C PRO A 143 -4.67 -42.70 21.13
N ILE A 144 -5.03 -42.61 19.84
CA ILE A 144 -5.43 -41.34 19.22
C ILE A 144 -6.94 -41.14 19.36
N TYR A 145 -7.36 -40.00 19.95
CA TYR A 145 -8.78 -39.69 20.15
C TYR A 145 -9.53 -39.58 18.81
N GLY A 146 -10.66 -40.29 18.69
CA GLY A 146 -11.51 -40.25 17.49
C GLY A 146 -10.94 -40.97 16.25
N ALA A 147 -9.76 -41.58 16.35
CA ALA A 147 -9.17 -42.34 15.25
C ALA A 147 -9.77 -43.75 15.13
N ALA A 148 -9.47 -44.42 14.01
CA ALA A 148 -9.84 -45.82 13.80
C ALA A 148 -9.21 -46.74 14.86
N ALA A 149 -9.86 -47.87 15.13
CA ALA A 149 -9.37 -48.84 16.11
C ALA A 149 -7.95 -49.32 15.74
N GLY A 150 -7.04 -49.27 16.71
CA GLY A 150 -5.65 -49.69 16.53
C GLY A 150 -4.68 -48.55 16.20
N CYS A 151 -5.12 -47.31 16.02
CA CYS A 151 -4.22 -46.16 15.87
C CYS A 151 -3.59 -45.73 17.20
N SER A 152 -2.26 -45.70 17.28
CA SER A 152 -1.50 -45.22 18.44
C SER A 152 -0.41 -44.19 18.08
N MET A 153 0.22 -43.59 19.10
CA MET A 153 1.30 -42.63 18.91
C MET A 153 2.55 -43.24 18.26
N GLN A 154 2.86 -44.52 18.50
CA GLN A 154 3.99 -45.16 17.84
C GLN A 154 3.73 -45.43 16.36
N ASP A 155 2.48 -45.69 15.96
CA ASP A 155 2.13 -45.93 14.56
C ASP A 155 2.36 -44.70 13.67
N ILE A 156 2.13 -43.51 14.22
CA ILE A 156 2.19 -42.25 13.47
C ILE A 156 3.55 -41.56 13.58
N ALA A 157 4.48 -42.04 14.41
CA ALA A 157 5.83 -41.49 14.46
C ALA A 157 6.68 -41.96 13.26
N ALA A 158 7.47 -41.07 12.69
CA ALA A 158 8.41 -41.41 11.64
C ALA A 158 9.49 -42.38 12.14
N GLN A 159 9.85 -43.36 11.31
CA GLN A 159 10.86 -44.37 11.63
C GLN A 159 12.02 -44.33 10.61
N PRO A 160 13.29 -44.38 11.05
CA PRO A 160 13.72 -44.26 12.45
C PRO A 160 13.30 -42.91 13.07
N LEU A 161 13.18 -42.87 14.40
CA LEU A 161 12.78 -41.65 15.11
C LEU A 161 13.69 -40.47 14.74
N THR A 162 13.05 -39.37 14.38
CA THR A 162 13.68 -38.10 14.03
C THR A 162 12.92 -36.96 14.69
N THR A 163 13.59 -35.81 14.86
CA THR A 163 12.97 -34.61 15.43
C THR A 163 11.99 -33.97 14.44
N ALA A 164 10.92 -33.36 14.96
CA ALA A 164 9.97 -32.55 14.18
C ALA A 164 10.34 -31.07 14.14
N ASP A 165 11.17 -30.62 15.09
CA ASP A 165 11.33 -29.22 15.43
C ASP A 165 12.79 -28.89 15.79
N TYR A 166 13.15 -27.60 15.74
CA TYR A 166 14.50 -27.10 16.02
C TYR A 166 15.03 -27.49 17.41
N TRP A 167 14.20 -27.43 18.45
CA TRP A 167 14.62 -27.67 19.83
C TRP A 167 14.66 -29.15 20.24
N ASN A 168 14.31 -30.07 19.34
CA ASN A 168 14.21 -31.51 19.62
C ASN A 168 13.21 -31.84 20.75
N LEU A 169 12.10 -31.11 20.79
CA LEU A 169 11.05 -31.30 21.79
C LEU A 169 9.99 -32.32 21.34
N GLY A 170 9.81 -32.49 20.03
CA GLY A 170 8.84 -33.41 19.42
C GLY A 170 9.46 -34.43 18.46
N TYR A 171 8.80 -35.58 18.31
CA TYR A 171 9.11 -36.55 17.25
C TYR A 171 8.31 -36.26 15.98
N LYS A 172 8.97 -36.44 14.83
CA LYS A 172 8.37 -36.24 13.50
C LYS A 172 7.20 -37.17 13.27
N ILE A 173 6.12 -36.64 12.71
CA ILE A 173 4.93 -37.39 12.30
C ILE A 173 5.13 -37.96 10.89
N ASN A 174 4.78 -39.24 10.70
CA ASN A 174 4.63 -39.87 9.40
C ASN A 174 3.21 -39.65 8.86
N PHE A 175 3.02 -38.57 8.12
CA PHE A 175 1.73 -38.24 7.50
C PHE A 175 1.29 -39.19 6.37
N ALA A 176 2.13 -40.16 5.96
CA ALA A 176 1.66 -41.25 5.10
C ALA A 176 0.80 -42.26 5.86
N ASN A 177 0.85 -42.27 7.20
CA ASN A 177 -0.04 -43.09 8.01
C ASN A 177 -1.44 -42.41 8.09
N PRO A 178 -2.54 -43.09 7.71
CA PRO A 178 -3.88 -42.52 7.73
C PRO A 178 -4.36 -42.10 9.14
N CYS A 179 -3.76 -42.62 10.21
CA CYS A 179 -4.05 -42.21 11.58
C CYS A 179 -3.48 -40.82 11.93
N ALA A 180 -2.44 -40.34 11.23
CA ALA A 180 -1.71 -39.12 11.57
C ALA A 180 -2.60 -37.86 11.57
N GLN A 181 -3.42 -37.69 10.53
CA GLN A 181 -4.34 -36.54 10.46
C GLN A 181 -5.38 -36.56 11.59
N SER A 182 -5.78 -37.74 12.06
CA SER A 182 -6.76 -37.86 13.16
C SER A 182 -6.20 -37.31 14.47
N TYR A 183 -4.89 -37.47 14.71
CA TYR A 183 -4.24 -36.88 15.88
C TYR A 183 -4.30 -35.35 15.83
N ILE A 184 -3.93 -34.74 14.70
CA ILE A 184 -3.97 -33.29 14.52
C ILE A 184 -5.40 -32.75 14.63
N ASN A 185 -6.36 -33.39 13.95
CA ASN A 185 -7.77 -33.04 14.05
C ASN A 185 -8.27 -33.08 15.50
N SER A 186 -7.88 -34.10 16.26
CA SER A 186 -8.33 -34.25 17.66
C SER A 186 -7.89 -33.11 18.58
N ILE A 187 -6.75 -32.47 18.27
CA ILE A 187 -6.25 -31.30 19.02
C ILE A 187 -6.92 -30.03 18.52
N ALA A 188 -7.05 -29.84 17.20
CA ALA A 188 -7.76 -28.70 16.64
C ALA A 188 -9.23 -28.64 17.09
N ASP A 189 -9.92 -29.79 17.13
CA ASP A 189 -11.26 -29.93 17.67
C ASP A 189 -11.30 -29.54 19.16
N LEU A 190 -10.31 -29.97 19.94
CA LEU A 190 -10.20 -29.61 21.35
C LEU A 190 -10.04 -28.09 21.53
N PHE A 191 -9.16 -27.47 20.75
CA PHE A 191 -8.96 -26.01 20.75
C PHE A 191 -10.22 -25.27 20.36
N ALA A 192 -10.95 -25.74 19.35
CA ALA A 192 -12.24 -25.19 18.97
C ALA A 192 -13.28 -25.30 20.10
N THR A 193 -13.31 -26.43 20.83
CA THR A 193 -14.22 -26.56 22.00
C THR A 193 -13.88 -25.61 23.15
N TRP A 194 -12.63 -25.17 23.25
CA TRP A 194 -12.22 -24.14 24.22
C TRP A 194 -12.53 -22.72 23.75
N GLY A 195 -12.72 -22.51 22.44
CA GLY A 195 -12.91 -21.19 21.84
C GLY A 195 -11.61 -20.51 21.41
N VAL A 196 -10.56 -21.26 21.07
CA VAL A 196 -9.31 -20.68 20.54
C VAL A 196 -9.56 -20.12 19.14
N ASP A 197 -9.04 -18.92 18.86
CA ASP A 197 -9.19 -18.20 17.58
C ASP A 197 -7.89 -18.12 16.78
N PHE A 198 -6.75 -18.37 17.43
CA PHE A 198 -5.41 -18.24 16.86
C PHE A 198 -4.48 -19.33 17.39
N VAL A 199 -3.67 -19.91 16.53
CA VAL A 199 -2.58 -20.83 16.91
C VAL A 199 -1.30 -20.36 16.24
N LYS A 200 -0.24 -20.18 17.04
CA LYS A 200 1.13 -19.97 16.57
C LYS A 200 1.94 -21.23 16.73
N PHE A 201 2.50 -21.71 15.63
CA PHE A 201 3.53 -22.71 15.60
C PHE A 201 4.88 -22.05 15.68
N ASP A 202 5.73 -22.53 16.57
CA ASP A 202 7.12 -22.14 16.64
C ASP A 202 8.04 -23.29 16.26
N SER A 203 9.35 -23.04 16.14
CA SER A 203 10.33 -24.11 15.81
C SER A 203 10.12 -24.75 14.42
N VAL A 204 9.40 -24.08 13.52
CA VAL A 204 9.08 -24.58 12.17
C VAL A 204 10.32 -24.56 11.27
N THR A 205 10.47 -25.63 10.51
CA THR A 205 11.57 -25.88 9.55
C THR A 205 11.00 -26.34 8.20
N PRO A 206 11.61 -26.01 7.05
CA PRO A 206 12.86 -25.25 6.86
C PRO A 206 12.78 -23.78 7.31
N GLY A 207 13.78 -23.35 8.08
CA GLY A 207 13.76 -22.16 8.93
C GLY A 207 14.34 -22.48 10.31
N SER A 208 14.19 -21.59 11.28
CA SER A 208 14.66 -21.79 12.66
C SER A 208 16.13 -22.22 12.75
N GLY A 209 16.99 -21.76 11.83
CA GLY A 209 18.40 -22.17 11.75
C GLY A 209 18.69 -23.47 10.97
N HIS A 210 17.66 -24.15 10.44
CA HIS A 210 17.77 -25.28 9.52
C HIS A 210 17.10 -24.93 8.19
N ASN A 211 17.86 -24.30 7.30
CA ASN A 211 17.38 -23.80 5.99
C ASN A 211 17.44 -24.90 4.92
N ASP A 212 17.11 -26.13 5.30
CA ASP A 212 17.01 -27.30 4.42
C ASP A 212 15.98 -28.28 4.98
N THR A 213 15.77 -29.41 4.30
CA THR A 213 14.78 -30.41 4.70
C THR A 213 15.34 -31.48 5.66
N SER A 214 16.45 -31.23 6.36
CA SER A 214 17.01 -32.18 7.34
C SER A 214 16.10 -32.37 8.55
N ILE A 215 15.45 -31.29 8.97
CA ILE A 215 14.26 -31.27 9.83
C ILE A 215 13.18 -30.63 8.96
N ASP A 216 12.07 -31.34 8.76
CA ASP A 216 11.06 -30.90 7.78
C ASP A 216 9.68 -31.03 8.40
N ALA A 217 9.15 -29.87 8.80
CA ALA A 217 7.85 -29.66 9.41
C ALA A 217 6.76 -29.26 8.40
N ARG A 218 7.05 -29.25 7.08
CA ARG A 218 6.03 -28.89 6.07
C ARG A 218 4.80 -29.79 6.13
N GLY A 219 4.98 -31.07 6.43
CA GLY A 219 3.88 -32.02 6.65
C GLY A 219 3.02 -31.64 7.85
N ASP A 220 3.64 -31.27 8.97
CA ASP A 220 2.93 -30.77 10.16
C ASP A 220 2.15 -29.51 9.85
N VAL A 221 2.78 -28.51 9.23
CA VAL A 221 2.14 -27.24 8.83
C VAL A 221 0.94 -27.49 7.93
N ALA A 222 1.05 -28.36 6.91
CA ALA A 222 -0.07 -28.68 6.04
C ALA A 222 -1.23 -29.37 6.78
N ALA A 223 -0.93 -30.34 7.65
CA ALA A 223 -1.93 -31.06 8.42
C ALA A 223 -2.66 -30.17 9.44
N TRP A 224 -1.93 -29.26 10.11
CA TRP A 224 -2.49 -28.27 11.03
C TRP A 224 -3.30 -27.22 10.31
N SER A 225 -2.83 -26.71 9.17
CA SER A 225 -3.60 -25.79 8.32
C SER A 225 -4.97 -26.38 7.96
N GLN A 226 -5.00 -27.64 7.51
CA GLN A 226 -6.23 -28.34 7.21
C GLN A 226 -7.15 -28.43 8.45
N ALA A 227 -6.61 -28.87 9.59
CA ALA A 227 -7.39 -29.07 10.81
C ALA A 227 -7.95 -27.75 11.39
N LEU A 228 -7.14 -26.69 11.42
CA LEU A 228 -7.52 -25.37 11.94
C LEU A 228 -8.51 -24.65 11.03
N SER A 229 -8.39 -24.81 9.71
CA SER A 229 -9.30 -24.19 8.74
C SER A 229 -10.76 -24.66 8.91
N ALA A 230 -10.97 -25.90 9.36
CA ALA A 230 -12.30 -26.44 9.66
C ALA A 230 -13.02 -25.69 10.78
N HIS A 231 -12.27 -24.97 11.62
CA HIS A 231 -12.75 -24.22 12.78
C HIS A 231 -12.56 -22.71 12.65
N ASN A 232 -12.11 -22.22 11.49
CA ASN A 232 -11.83 -20.81 11.24
C ASN A 232 -10.82 -20.21 12.25
N ILE A 233 -9.80 -20.99 12.61
CA ILE A 233 -8.71 -20.59 13.51
C ILE A 233 -7.53 -20.05 12.68
N TRP A 234 -6.99 -18.88 13.06
CA TRP A 234 -5.81 -18.30 12.42
C TRP A 234 -4.60 -19.20 12.66
N PHE A 235 -3.80 -19.45 11.62
CA PHE A 235 -2.57 -20.22 11.75
C PHE A 235 -1.33 -19.38 11.44
N GLU A 236 -0.51 -19.17 12.47
CA GLU A 236 0.75 -18.43 12.43
C GLU A 236 1.93 -19.41 12.50
N ILE A 237 3.00 -19.18 11.75
CA ILE A 237 4.20 -20.02 11.80
C ILE A 237 5.48 -19.21 12.08
N SER A 238 6.36 -19.77 12.88
CA SER A 238 7.61 -19.22 13.43
C SER A 238 8.60 -20.38 13.59
N TRP A 239 9.92 -20.24 13.53
CA TRP A 239 10.74 -19.06 13.77
C TRP A 239 11.71 -18.82 12.61
N ALA A 240 12.03 -17.57 12.28
CA ALA A 240 13.05 -17.23 11.27
C ALA A 240 12.99 -18.12 10.02
N LEU A 241 11.85 -18.08 9.31
CA LEU A 241 11.58 -19.02 8.23
C LEU A 241 12.49 -18.78 7.02
N ASP A 242 12.84 -19.87 6.35
CA ASP A 242 13.64 -19.79 5.14
C ASP A 242 12.79 -19.25 3.97
N HIS A 243 13.25 -18.16 3.36
CA HIS A 243 12.57 -17.49 2.24
C HIS A 243 12.47 -18.39 1.01
N ASP A 244 13.40 -19.35 0.82
CA ASP A 244 13.33 -20.30 -0.29
C ASP A 244 12.08 -21.21 -0.23
N TYR A 245 11.41 -21.29 0.91
CA TYR A 245 10.19 -22.08 1.13
C TYR A 245 8.92 -21.24 1.29
N VAL A 246 8.98 -19.92 1.07
CA VAL A 246 7.84 -19.00 1.25
C VAL A 246 6.60 -19.41 0.46
N ASP A 247 6.76 -19.93 -0.75
CA ASP A 247 5.63 -20.42 -1.58
C ASP A 247 4.88 -21.60 -0.93
N THR A 248 5.58 -22.40 -0.10
CA THR A 248 4.95 -23.47 0.68
C THR A 248 4.19 -22.87 1.86
N TRP A 249 4.81 -21.93 2.58
CA TRP A 249 4.22 -21.29 3.76
C TRP A 249 2.95 -20.52 3.44
N LYS A 250 2.95 -19.77 2.33
CA LYS A 250 1.79 -19.04 1.83
C LYS A 250 0.59 -19.96 1.61
N GLN A 251 0.77 -21.21 1.19
CA GLN A 251 -0.34 -22.12 0.96
C GLN A 251 -1.08 -22.52 2.24
N TYR A 252 -0.39 -22.53 3.38
CA TYR A 252 -0.88 -23.17 4.60
C TYR A 252 -1.06 -22.23 5.79
N ALA A 253 -0.35 -21.10 5.84
CA ALA A 253 -0.38 -20.19 6.97
C ALA A 253 -1.00 -18.83 6.65
N ASN A 254 -1.51 -18.17 7.68
CA ASN A 254 -2.03 -16.81 7.64
C ASN A 254 -0.97 -15.75 7.98
N GLY A 255 0.11 -16.14 8.63
CA GLY A 255 1.31 -15.34 8.80
C GLY A 255 2.55 -16.19 9.06
N TRP A 256 3.71 -15.61 8.78
CA TRP A 256 5.00 -16.29 8.87
C TRP A 256 6.09 -15.35 9.37
N ARG A 257 6.85 -15.80 10.36
CA ARG A 257 7.94 -15.03 10.95
C ARG A 257 9.18 -15.03 10.07
N VAL A 258 9.63 -13.83 9.71
CA VAL A 258 10.70 -13.63 8.72
C VAL A 258 12.11 -13.64 9.31
N ASP A 259 12.23 -13.49 10.63
CA ASP A 259 13.53 -13.40 11.31
C ASP A 259 13.43 -13.96 12.74
N TRP A 260 14.55 -13.93 13.47
CA TRP A 260 14.68 -14.34 14.86
C TRP A 260 13.91 -13.42 15.81
N ASP A 261 13.83 -13.83 17.07
CA ASP A 261 13.10 -13.14 18.14
C ASP A 261 13.59 -11.72 18.29
N VAL A 262 12.66 -10.79 18.31
CA VAL A 262 12.97 -9.37 18.45
C VAL A 262 13.47 -9.06 19.86
N GLU A 263 13.26 -9.95 20.82
CA GLU A 263 13.76 -9.78 22.19
C GLU A 263 15.28 -9.84 22.27
N CYS A 264 15.85 -9.06 23.20
CA CYS A 264 17.30 -9.09 23.44
C CYS A 264 17.71 -10.07 24.54
N TYR A 265 16.74 -10.74 25.18
CA TYR A 265 16.97 -11.64 26.31
C TYR A 265 17.68 -10.95 27.51
N CYS A 266 17.41 -9.66 27.68
CA CYS A 266 17.99 -8.82 28.73
C CYS A 266 17.07 -8.73 29.96
N ALA A 267 16.98 -9.82 30.74
CA ALA A 267 16.05 -9.91 31.87
C ALA A 267 16.09 -8.66 32.79
N ASN A 268 14.92 -8.13 33.12
CA ASN A 268 14.67 -6.95 33.94
C ASN A 268 15.37 -5.66 33.46
N THR A 269 15.85 -5.64 32.21
CA THR A 269 16.63 -4.52 31.66
C THR A 269 15.94 -3.93 30.44
N ALA A 270 15.66 -4.76 29.44
CA ALA A 270 15.07 -4.32 28.18
C ALA A 270 14.31 -5.45 27.50
N LEU A 271 13.25 -5.12 26.76
CA LEU A 271 12.54 -6.04 25.88
C LEU A 271 13.36 -6.27 24.61
N THR A 272 13.87 -5.21 23.97
CA THR A 272 14.61 -5.30 22.70
C THR A 272 15.82 -4.33 22.67
N THR A 273 16.51 -4.26 21.53
CA THR A 273 17.57 -3.29 21.26
C THR A 273 17.44 -2.76 19.83
N TRP A 274 18.03 -1.61 19.53
CA TRP A 274 18.06 -1.07 18.17
C TRP A 274 18.59 -2.06 17.13
N ALA A 275 19.60 -2.87 17.47
CA ALA A 275 20.16 -3.86 16.55
C ALA A 275 19.12 -4.90 16.08
N ASN A 276 18.20 -5.30 16.98
CA ASN A 276 17.12 -6.24 16.65
C ASN A 276 16.04 -5.60 15.76
N ILE A 277 15.83 -4.28 15.88
CA ILE A 277 14.94 -3.55 14.97
C ILE A 277 15.61 -3.32 13.61
N ALA A 278 16.88 -2.91 13.62
CA ALA A 278 17.62 -2.55 12.42
C ALA A 278 17.84 -3.75 11.47
N ARG A 279 17.99 -4.98 12.00
CA ARG A 279 18.13 -6.19 11.19
C ARG A 279 16.89 -6.52 10.35
N LEU A 280 15.71 -6.06 10.74
CA LEU A 280 14.47 -6.32 10.01
C LEU A 280 14.35 -5.52 8.70
N PHE A 281 15.11 -4.44 8.51
CA PHE A 281 15.07 -3.66 7.26
C PHE A 281 15.46 -4.48 6.01
N PRO A 282 16.60 -5.20 5.97
CA PRO A 282 16.92 -6.08 4.85
C PRO A 282 15.91 -7.22 4.67
N ASP A 283 15.32 -7.77 5.74
CA ASP A 283 14.27 -8.79 5.61
C ASP A 283 12.99 -8.20 5.02
N ALA A 284 12.53 -7.05 5.51
CA ALA A 284 11.41 -6.34 4.92
C ALA A 284 11.61 -6.08 3.41
N ALA A 285 12.84 -5.76 2.99
CA ALA A 285 13.17 -5.53 1.58
C ALA A 285 13.15 -6.81 0.74
N THR A 286 13.34 -7.97 1.37
CA THR A 286 13.32 -9.28 0.73
C THR A 286 11.89 -9.83 0.65
N TRP A 287 11.12 -9.69 1.73
CA TRP A 287 9.84 -10.36 1.94
C TRP A 287 8.60 -9.53 1.57
N TRP A 288 8.73 -8.26 1.15
CA TRP A 288 7.57 -7.39 0.91
C TRP A 288 6.60 -7.93 -0.17
N ARG A 289 7.10 -8.68 -1.15
CA ARG A 289 6.28 -9.29 -2.23
C ARG A 289 5.45 -10.49 -1.77
N ASP A 290 5.78 -11.04 -0.61
CA ASP A 290 5.16 -12.26 -0.12
C ASP A 290 3.96 -11.98 0.78
N ALA A 291 3.88 -10.78 1.33
CA ALA A 291 2.78 -10.35 2.19
C ALA A 291 1.71 -9.55 1.43
N GLY A 292 0.46 -9.71 1.87
CA GLY A 292 -0.70 -9.03 1.32
C GLY A 292 -1.99 -9.72 1.77
N PRO A 293 -3.17 -9.24 1.35
CA PRO A 293 -4.43 -9.91 1.70
C PRO A 293 -4.39 -11.41 1.36
N GLY A 294 -4.46 -12.25 2.38
CA GLY A 294 -4.29 -13.69 2.32
C GLY A 294 -3.14 -14.23 3.19
N GLY A 295 -2.13 -13.42 3.51
CA GLY A 295 -1.04 -13.82 4.41
C GLY A 295 -0.02 -12.71 4.68
N TRP A 296 0.55 -12.67 5.89
CA TRP A 296 1.35 -11.53 6.35
C TRP A 296 2.73 -11.93 6.89
N ASN A 297 3.71 -11.06 6.65
CA ASN A 297 5.00 -11.14 7.33
C ASN A 297 4.81 -10.87 8.84
N ASP A 298 5.46 -11.67 9.67
CA ASP A 298 5.58 -11.47 11.11
C ASP A 298 6.99 -10.99 11.45
N PHE A 299 7.08 -9.77 11.98
CA PHE A 299 8.33 -9.16 12.47
C PHE A 299 8.55 -9.40 13.97
N ASP A 300 7.71 -10.26 14.55
CA ASP A 300 7.60 -10.48 15.99
C ASP A 300 6.97 -9.27 16.72
N SER A 301 6.92 -9.37 18.05
CA SER A 301 6.28 -8.44 18.96
C SER A 301 6.81 -7.00 18.83
N LEU A 302 5.91 -6.04 18.65
CA LEU A 302 6.26 -4.62 18.62
C LEU A 302 6.42 -4.06 20.04
N ASN A 303 7.68 -3.98 20.50
CA ASN A 303 8.05 -3.54 21.85
C ASN A 303 8.33 -2.03 21.92
N VAL A 304 7.26 -1.22 21.88
CA VAL A 304 7.32 0.26 21.85
C VAL A 304 6.40 0.94 22.88
N GLY A 305 5.82 0.17 23.79
CA GLY A 305 4.78 0.64 24.72
C GLY A 305 5.28 1.37 25.96
N ASN A 306 6.52 1.14 26.39
CA ASN A 306 7.07 1.77 27.59
C ASN A 306 8.60 1.91 27.52
N GLY A 307 9.08 3.15 27.44
CA GLY A 307 10.50 3.45 27.23
C GLY A 307 11.41 3.02 28.38
N ALA A 308 10.88 2.80 29.58
CA ALA A 308 11.65 2.24 30.70
C ALA A 308 11.88 0.72 30.57
N MET A 309 11.09 0.05 29.74
CA MET A 309 11.16 -1.40 29.50
C MET A 309 11.64 -1.76 28.10
N ASP A 310 11.42 -0.92 27.09
CA ASP A 310 11.62 -1.29 25.68
C ASP A 310 13.10 -1.50 25.32
N GLY A 311 14.00 -0.70 25.89
CA GLY A 311 15.42 -0.65 25.48
C GLY A 311 15.67 0.21 24.24
N LEU A 312 14.70 1.06 23.87
CA LEU A 312 14.72 1.92 22.70
C LEU A 312 14.52 3.40 23.07
N THR A 313 15.21 4.29 22.37
CA THR A 313 14.94 5.74 22.40
C THR A 313 13.57 6.07 21.78
N GLN A 314 13.07 7.30 21.98
CA GLN A 314 11.80 7.71 21.37
C GLN A 314 11.83 7.65 19.83
N ASP A 315 12.95 8.02 19.22
CA ASP A 315 13.12 7.98 17.77
C ASP A 315 13.16 6.53 17.25
N GLU A 316 13.85 5.63 17.96
CA GLU A 316 13.88 4.20 17.63
C GLU A 316 12.50 3.54 17.79
N ARG A 317 11.75 3.86 18.86
CA ARG A 317 10.36 3.39 19.06
C ARG A 317 9.44 3.85 17.92
N ARG A 318 9.56 5.12 17.50
CA ARG A 318 8.80 5.64 16.35
C ARG A 318 9.21 4.95 15.04
N THR A 319 10.50 4.69 14.85
CA THR A 319 11.03 3.97 13.69
C THR A 319 10.55 2.52 13.65
N ALA A 320 10.52 1.82 14.78
CA ALA A 320 9.95 0.48 14.87
C ALA A 320 8.47 0.48 14.48
N MET A 321 7.63 1.32 15.12
CA MET A 321 6.21 1.39 14.75
C MET A 321 6.00 1.77 13.27
N SER A 322 6.81 2.68 12.73
CA SER A 322 6.73 3.07 11.32
C SER A 322 7.11 1.91 10.39
N LEU A 323 8.14 1.12 10.71
CA LEU A 323 8.54 -0.04 9.93
C LEU A 323 7.44 -1.12 9.94
N TRP A 324 6.92 -1.48 11.11
CA TRP A 324 5.82 -2.45 11.22
C TRP A 324 4.59 -1.99 10.43
N ALA A 325 4.23 -0.71 10.56
CA ALA A 325 3.09 -0.17 9.85
C ALA A 325 3.29 -0.25 8.34
N MET A 326 4.39 0.25 7.81
CA MET A 326 4.62 0.26 6.36
C MET A 326 4.82 -1.11 5.76
N SER A 327 5.40 -2.06 6.50
CA SER A 327 5.54 -3.43 6.02
C SER A 327 4.23 -4.22 6.08
N SER A 328 3.15 -3.62 6.58
CA SER A 328 1.89 -4.33 6.88
C SER A 328 2.14 -5.58 7.75
N ALA A 329 3.15 -5.51 8.62
CA ALA A 329 3.46 -6.59 9.54
C ALA A 329 2.38 -6.68 10.62
N GLN A 330 2.25 -7.83 11.25
CA GLN A 330 1.29 -7.98 12.36
C GLN A 330 1.61 -6.98 13.48
N LEU A 331 0.62 -6.23 13.95
CA LEU A 331 0.74 -5.23 15.00
C LEU A 331 0.29 -5.81 16.34
N TYR A 332 1.06 -6.76 16.89
CA TYR A 332 0.88 -7.17 18.27
C TYR A 332 2.04 -6.69 19.14
N THR A 333 1.74 -6.11 20.30
CA THR A 333 2.77 -5.62 21.24
C THR A 333 3.12 -6.67 22.28
N GLY A 334 4.38 -6.70 22.70
CA GLY A 334 4.86 -7.54 23.80
C GLY A 334 4.97 -6.81 25.14
N ASN A 335 4.58 -5.52 25.18
CA ASN A 335 4.62 -4.70 26.39
C ASN A 335 3.56 -5.09 27.43
N ASP A 336 3.79 -4.70 28.68
CA ASP A 336 2.74 -4.71 29.71
C ASP A 336 1.71 -3.61 29.42
N LEU A 337 0.53 -3.99 28.92
CA LEU A 337 -0.56 -3.08 28.57
C LEU A 337 -1.12 -2.33 29.77
N THR A 338 -0.92 -2.84 30.99
CA THR A 338 -1.33 -2.17 32.22
C THR A 338 -0.39 -1.02 32.60
N ASN A 339 0.76 -0.91 31.91
CA ASN A 339 1.83 0.04 32.22
C ASN A 339 2.43 0.67 30.96
N LEU A 340 1.58 1.12 30.02
CA LEU A 340 2.01 1.90 28.87
C LEU A 340 2.36 3.34 29.29
N ASP A 341 3.44 3.90 28.74
CA ASP A 341 3.74 5.33 28.90
C ASP A 341 2.94 6.18 27.88
N ALA A 342 2.84 7.48 28.13
CA ALA A 342 2.05 8.38 27.27
C ALA A 342 2.53 8.40 25.81
N PHE A 343 3.83 8.22 25.58
CA PHE A 343 4.39 8.17 24.23
C PHE A 343 4.05 6.86 23.54
N GLY A 344 4.17 5.73 24.22
CA GLY A 344 3.85 4.39 23.72
C GLY A 344 2.38 4.24 23.39
N LEU A 345 1.50 4.78 24.26
CA LEU A 345 0.08 4.88 23.93
C LEU A 345 -0.11 5.69 22.65
N SER A 346 0.53 6.86 22.51
CA SER A 346 0.43 7.67 21.28
C SER A 346 0.96 6.98 20.02
N LEU A 347 1.95 6.08 20.15
CA LEU A 347 2.45 5.27 19.04
C LEU A 347 1.44 4.20 18.63
N LEU A 348 0.83 3.52 19.61
CA LEU A 348 -0.10 2.41 19.42
C LEU A 348 -1.52 2.85 19.10
N THR A 349 -1.86 4.14 19.23
CA THR A 349 -3.23 4.66 18.97
C THR A 349 -3.27 5.76 17.90
N ASN A 350 -2.23 5.89 17.08
CA ASN A 350 -2.26 6.82 15.94
C ASN A 350 -3.00 6.18 14.75
N ASP A 351 -4.26 6.56 14.55
CA ASP A 351 -5.11 6.01 13.49
C ASP A 351 -4.59 6.23 12.06
N GLU A 352 -3.84 7.30 11.79
CA GLU A 352 -3.24 7.52 10.46
C GLU A 352 -2.12 6.52 10.18
N VAL A 353 -1.33 6.17 11.21
CA VAL A 353 -0.26 5.17 11.11
C VAL A 353 -0.82 3.76 11.09
N ILE A 354 -1.85 3.47 11.90
CA ILE A 354 -2.56 2.19 11.86
C ILE A 354 -3.23 2.00 10.49
N ALA A 355 -3.78 3.06 9.89
CA ALA A 355 -4.37 2.97 8.55
C ALA A 355 -3.34 2.58 7.48
N VAL A 356 -2.07 3.00 7.61
CA VAL A 356 -0.99 2.53 6.73
C VAL A 356 -0.82 1.02 6.83
N ASN A 357 -0.75 0.48 8.04
CA ASN A 357 -0.68 -0.97 8.26
C ASN A 357 -1.89 -1.70 7.70
N GLN A 358 -3.08 -1.20 8.01
CA GLN A 358 -4.36 -1.83 7.68
C GLN A 358 -4.75 -1.64 6.20
N ALA A 359 -4.00 -0.85 5.44
CA ALA A 359 -4.12 -0.77 3.98
C ALA A 359 -3.63 -2.05 3.29
N GLY A 360 -2.77 -2.83 3.97
CA GLY A 360 -2.33 -4.14 3.48
C GLY A 360 -1.46 -4.07 2.23
N ARG A 361 -0.64 -3.01 2.14
CA ARG A 361 0.27 -2.73 1.03
C ARG A 361 1.70 -2.61 1.57
N PRO A 362 2.43 -3.73 1.72
CA PRO A 362 3.82 -3.69 2.19
C PRO A 362 4.67 -2.76 1.33
N ALA A 363 5.31 -1.79 1.98
CA ALA A 363 6.24 -0.88 1.34
C ALA A 363 7.57 -1.57 1.02
N HIS A 364 8.26 -1.05 0.00
CA HIS A 364 9.58 -1.50 -0.39
C HIS A 364 10.56 -0.33 -0.52
N PRO A 365 11.87 -0.56 -0.38
CA PRO A 365 12.85 0.51 -0.48
C PRO A 365 13.01 0.98 -1.94
N VAL A 366 13.29 2.27 -2.12
CA VAL A 366 13.91 2.78 -3.35
C VAL A 366 15.32 2.21 -3.49
N SER A 367 16.06 2.18 -2.38
CA SER A 367 17.39 1.55 -2.28
C SER A 367 17.75 1.23 -0.85
N THR A 368 18.43 0.10 -0.64
CA THR A 368 19.03 -0.31 0.65
C THR A 368 20.54 -0.08 0.70
N ALA A 369 21.13 0.56 -0.32
CA ALA A 369 22.58 0.69 -0.47
C ALA A 369 23.23 1.62 0.57
N SER A 370 22.44 2.37 1.33
CA SER A 370 22.93 3.29 2.37
C SER A 370 22.07 3.22 3.63
N ASN A 371 22.53 3.87 4.71
CA ASN A 371 21.78 4.01 5.94
C ASN A 371 20.63 5.04 5.84
N GLN A 372 20.61 5.90 4.83
CA GLN A 372 19.52 6.83 4.57
C GLN A 372 18.63 6.24 3.49
N GLN A 373 17.45 5.76 3.90
CA GLN A 373 16.57 4.99 3.02
C GLN A 373 15.22 5.66 2.87
N ALA A 374 14.77 5.77 1.63
CA ALA A 374 13.38 6.05 1.30
C ALA A 374 12.68 4.73 0.94
N TRP A 375 11.51 4.54 1.51
CA TRP A 375 10.65 3.37 1.30
C TRP A 375 9.26 3.86 0.90
N TYR A 376 8.58 3.11 0.05
CA TYR A 376 7.26 3.51 -0.41
C TYR A 376 6.32 2.35 -0.70
N ALA A 377 5.03 2.64 -0.60
CA ALA A 377 3.96 1.82 -1.15
C ALA A 377 3.02 2.74 -1.95
N ASN A 378 2.66 2.34 -3.17
CA ASN A 378 1.60 2.98 -3.93
C ASN A 378 0.24 2.50 -3.40
N ASN A 379 -0.63 3.43 -3.03
CA ASN A 379 -1.95 3.11 -2.46
C ASN A 379 -3.01 2.85 -3.55
N GLY A 380 -2.69 3.10 -4.83
CA GLY A 380 -3.59 2.93 -5.98
C GLY A 380 -4.58 4.08 -6.18
N ASP A 381 -4.67 5.02 -5.24
CA ASP A 381 -5.59 6.17 -5.30
C ASP A 381 -4.91 7.49 -5.70
N GLY A 382 -3.71 7.40 -6.27
CA GLY A 382 -2.87 8.57 -6.54
C GLY A 382 -2.09 9.05 -5.32
N SER A 383 -2.21 8.36 -4.17
CA SER A 383 -1.36 8.58 -3.00
C SER A 383 -0.36 7.45 -2.77
N TYR A 384 0.67 7.78 -2.00
CA TYR A 384 1.75 6.92 -1.59
C TYR A 384 1.92 7.03 -0.08
N THR A 385 2.22 5.90 0.55
CA THR A 385 2.86 5.86 1.86
C THR A 385 4.36 5.97 1.64
N VAL A 386 5.04 6.89 2.30
CA VAL A 386 6.49 7.08 2.20
C VAL A 386 7.13 7.12 3.57
N GLY A 387 8.13 6.25 3.79
CA GLY A 387 8.97 6.24 4.97
C GLY A 387 10.36 6.75 4.67
N LEU A 388 10.84 7.71 5.45
CA LEU A 388 12.22 8.18 5.39
C LEU A 388 12.94 7.75 6.67
N TYR A 389 13.97 6.92 6.54
CA TYR A 389 14.70 6.33 7.66
C TYR A 389 16.16 6.75 7.65
N ASN A 390 16.66 7.18 8.81
CA ASN A 390 18.09 7.32 9.04
C ASN A 390 18.57 6.20 9.96
N LEU A 391 19.06 5.10 9.39
CA LEU A 391 19.59 3.96 10.14
C LEU A 391 21.00 4.21 10.71
N GLY A 392 21.61 5.37 10.41
CA GLY A 392 22.94 5.73 10.86
C GLY A 392 22.97 6.32 12.27
N GLY A 393 24.15 6.27 12.90
CA GLY A 393 24.38 6.76 14.26
C GLY A 393 24.53 8.28 14.41
N SER A 394 24.25 9.08 13.38
CA SER A 394 24.30 10.55 13.44
C SER A 394 23.19 11.17 12.58
N ALA A 395 22.83 12.42 12.85
CA ALA A 395 21.83 13.12 12.06
C ALA A 395 22.24 13.23 10.58
N ALA A 396 21.28 13.04 9.67
CA ALA A 396 21.51 13.07 8.23
C ALA A 396 20.28 13.58 7.49
N THR A 397 20.46 14.01 6.23
CA THR A 397 19.34 14.31 5.34
C THR A 397 18.90 13.04 4.63
N VAL A 398 17.60 12.76 4.62
CA VAL A 398 17.01 11.65 3.85
C VAL A 398 16.07 12.24 2.80
N ASN A 399 16.19 11.78 1.55
CA ASN A 399 15.48 12.33 0.41
C ASN A 399 14.60 11.26 -0.24
N VAL A 400 13.50 11.71 -0.84
CA VAL A 400 12.71 10.93 -1.79
C VAL A 400 12.42 11.81 -3.01
N ASN A 401 12.70 11.31 -4.21
CA ASN A 401 12.28 11.96 -5.45
C ASN A 401 10.99 11.30 -5.95
N TRP A 402 10.09 12.11 -6.50
CA TRP A 402 8.82 11.62 -7.06
C TRP A 402 9.04 10.61 -8.19
N SER A 403 10.03 10.84 -9.04
CA SER A 403 10.39 9.92 -10.12
C SER A 403 10.80 8.54 -9.63
N ASP A 404 11.45 8.44 -8.46
CA ASP A 404 11.98 7.19 -7.92
C ASP A 404 10.87 6.28 -7.38
N ILE A 405 9.70 6.86 -7.08
CA ILE A 405 8.52 6.14 -6.59
C ILE A 405 7.41 6.05 -7.65
N GLY A 406 7.72 6.40 -8.91
CA GLY A 406 6.76 6.33 -10.01
C GLY A 406 5.74 7.48 -10.07
N LEU A 407 5.95 8.57 -9.32
CA LEU A 407 5.09 9.77 -9.34
C LEU A 407 5.66 10.79 -10.34
N ASN A 408 4.83 11.22 -11.30
CA ASN A 408 5.12 12.34 -12.18
C ASN A 408 4.14 13.49 -11.91
N GLY A 409 4.66 14.65 -11.51
CA GLY A 409 3.87 15.82 -11.15
C GLY A 409 4.18 16.33 -9.74
N ALA A 410 3.52 17.41 -9.35
CA ALA A 410 3.62 17.92 -7.99
C ALA A 410 2.80 17.04 -7.03
N ALA A 411 3.18 17.02 -5.75
CA ALA A 411 2.48 16.25 -4.73
C ALA A 411 2.41 17.02 -3.40
N THR A 412 1.30 16.85 -2.68
CA THR A 412 1.15 17.32 -1.30
C THR A 412 1.73 16.30 -0.34
N VAL A 413 2.41 16.75 0.71
CA VAL A 413 3.03 15.89 1.72
C VAL A 413 2.36 16.13 3.07
N ARG A 414 1.94 15.05 3.73
CA ARG A 414 1.42 15.05 5.10
C ARG A 414 2.27 14.15 5.98
N ASP A 415 2.68 14.64 7.15
CA ASP A 415 3.35 13.83 8.18
C ASP A 415 2.31 13.20 9.10
N LEU A 416 2.28 11.87 9.14
CA LEU A 416 1.26 11.09 9.84
C LEU A 416 1.46 11.09 11.36
N TRP A 417 2.69 11.27 11.83
CA TRP A 417 3.01 11.31 13.25
C TRP A 417 2.61 12.64 13.89
N SER A 418 2.80 13.73 13.16
CA SER A 418 2.45 15.09 13.63
C SER A 418 1.08 15.57 13.16
N HIS A 419 0.35 14.76 12.37
CA HIS A 419 -0.94 15.11 11.78
C HIS A 419 -0.92 16.45 11.01
N SER A 420 0.19 16.75 10.35
CA SER A 420 0.47 18.07 9.77
C SER A 420 0.73 17.99 8.28
N ASP A 421 0.10 18.88 7.51
CA ASP A 421 0.40 19.06 6.09
C ASP A 421 1.67 19.92 5.96
N LEU A 422 2.65 19.41 5.22
CA LEU A 422 3.98 20.02 5.03
C LEU A 422 4.08 20.87 3.75
N GLY A 423 3.03 20.89 2.93
CA GLY A 423 2.93 21.67 1.70
C GLY A 423 3.00 20.84 0.41
N THR A 424 3.11 21.53 -0.71
CA THR A 424 3.18 20.95 -2.07
C THR A 424 4.59 21.04 -2.62
N PHE A 425 5.10 19.94 -3.16
CA PHE A 425 6.47 19.82 -3.67
C PHE A 425 6.45 19.30 -5.12
N ASN A 426 7.26 19.90 -5.99
CA ASN A 426 7.22 19.63 -7.43
C ASN A 426 7.97 18.35 -7.85
N THR A 427 9.05 17.99 -7.16
CA THR A 427 9.98 16.93 -7.62
C THR A 427 10.37 15.91 -6.55
N GLY A 428 10.16 16.23 -5.28
CA GLY A 428 10.55 15.38 -4.15
C GLY A 428 10.49 16.10 -2.82
N TYR A 429 10.79 15.38 -1.74
CA TYR A 429 10.82 15.90 -0.38
C TYR A 429 12.12 15.49 0.34
N SER A 430 12.63 16.39 1.18
CA SER A 430 13.85 16.19 1.96
C SER A 430 13.59 16.39 3.45
N SER A 431 13.78 15.34 4.25
CA SER A 431 13.85 15.46 5.70
C SER A 431 15.27 15.84 6.10
N VAL A 432 15.52 17.13 6.27
CA VAL A 432 16.84 17.68 6.65
C VAL A 432 17.09 17.44 8.14
N ASN A 433 18.32 17.05 8.49
CA ASN A 433 18.75 16.81 9.88
C ASN A 433 17.86 15.79 10.62
N LEU A 434 17.45 14.71 9.96
CA LEU A 434 16.76 13.60 10.61
C LEU A 434 17.73 12.95 11.62
N PRO A 435 17.42 12.91 12.93
CA PRO A 435 18.33 12.38 13.95
C PRO A 435 18.75 10.93 13.70
N ALA A 436 19.77 10.47 14.44
CA ALA A 436 20.18 9.08 14.42
C ALA A 436 19.00 8.16 14.73
N HIS A 437 18.83 7.11 13.93
CA HIS A 437 17.77 6.09 14.06
C HIS A 437 16.32 6.62 13.95
N ALA A 438 16.14 7.90 13.61
CA ALA A 438 14.83 8.51 13.48
C ALA A 438 14.21 8.23 12.11
N SER A 439 12.89 8.40 12.06
CA SER A 439 12.08 8.23 10.87
C SER A 439 11.10 9.38 10.64
N ARG A 440 10.58 9.44 9.42
CA ARG A 440 9.33 10.13 9.05
C ARG A 440 8.42 9.14 8.35
N LEU A 441 7.14 9.23 8.64
CA LEU A 441 6.10 8.49 7.93
C LEU A 441 5.15 9.50 7.31
N LEU A 442 5.07 9.46 5.98
CA LEU A 442 4.42 10.49 5.17
C LEU A 442 3.33 9.86 4.33
N LYS A 443 2.21 10.58 4.16
CA LYS A 443 1.32 10.39 3.03
C LYS A 443 1.66 11.44 1.97
N VAL A 444 2.02 10.96 0.79
CA VAL A 444 2.28 11.79 -0.38
C VAL A 444 1.11 11.62 -1.34
N THR A 445 0.43 12.70 -1.73
CA THR A 445 -0.72 12.61 -2.65
C THR A 445 -0.42 13.42 -3.90
N ALA A 446 -0.52 12.81 -5.07
CA ALA A 446 -0.34 13.50 -6.33
C ALA A 446 -1.35 14.65 -6.45
N ALA A 447 -0.85 15.84 -6.77
CA ALA A 447 -1.65 17.05 -7.00
C ALA A 447 -1.95 17.27 -8.49
N GLY A 448 -1.82 16.21 -9.29
CA GLY A 448 -1.90 16.22 -10.76
C GLY A 448 -0.79 15.38 -11.39
N GLY A 449 -0.97 14.96 -12.64
CA GLY A 449 0.04 14.24 -13.42
C GLY A 449 -0.27 12.75 -13.54
N SER A 450 0.70 11.88 -13.29
CA SER A 450 0.53 10.42 -13.40
C SER A 450 1.27 9.63 -12.33
N VAL A 451 0.74 8.43 -12.07
CA VAL A 451 1.30 7.43 -11.17
C VAL A 451 1.61 6.17 -11.96
N THR A 452 2.81 5.64 -11.75
CA THR A 452 3.29 4.38 -12.33
C THR A 452 3.26 3.29 -11.27
N ALA A 453 2.61 2.18 -11.57
CA ALA A 453 2.65 0.95 -10.79
C ALA A 453 3.49 -0.08 -11.56
N ASN A 454 4.53 -0.63 -10.92
CA ASN A 454 5.28 -1.75 -11.48
C ASN A 454 4.41 -3.01 -11.50
N ASP A 455 4.76 -4.02 -12.30
CA ASP A 455 4.16 -5.35 -12.25
C ASP A 455 4.24 -6.02 -10.86
N ASP A 456 5.22 -5.64 -10.05
CA ASP A 456 5.38 -6.03 -8.65
C ASP A 456 4.52 -5.24 -7.64
N ASP A 457 3.75 -4.23 -8.07
CA ASP A 457 2.88 -3.46 -7.18
C ASP A 457 1.87 -4.40 -6.50
N THR A 458 1.84 -4.40 -5.17
CA THR A 458 0.97 -5.28 -4.36
C THR A 458 -0.52 -5.03 -4.56
N GLY A 459 -0.89 -3.95 -5.26
CA GLY A 459 -2.24 -3.69 -5.73
C GLY A 459 -2.66 -4.50 -6.97
N ILE A 460 -1.72 -5.11 -7.71
CA ILE A 460 -2.03 -5.94 -8.86
C ILE A 460 -2.42 -7.34 -8.40
N LYS A 461 -3.59 -7.80 -8.84
CA LYS A 461 -4.11 -9.13 -8.54
C LYS A 461 -3.95 -10.04 -9.74
N TYR A 462 -3.16 -11.09 -9.59
CA TYR A 462 -2.95 -12.11 -10.60
C TYR A 462 -3.89 -13.31 -10.39
N THR A 463 -4.62 -13.69 -11.43
CA THR A 463 -5.51 -14.86 -11.44
C THR A 463 -5.01 -15.88 -12.45
N GLY A 464 -4.74 -17.10 -11.99
CA GLY A 464 -4.22 -18.19 -12.81
C GLY A 464 -2.75 -18.52 -12.50
N ALA A 465 -2.08 -19.15 -13.46
CA ALA A 465 -0.70 -19.60 -13.34
C ALA A 465 0.28 -18.52 -13.82
N TRP A 466 0.49 -17.51 -12.96
CA TRP A 466 1.45 -16.44 -13.21
C TRP A 466 2.84 -16.79 -12.68
N GLN A 467 3.85 -16.25 -13.36
CA GLN A 467 5.25 -16.36 -13.00
C GLN A 467 5.90 -14.99 -13.06
N ARG A 468 6.91 -14.77 -12.22
CA ARG A 468 7.72 -13.55 -12.20
C ARG A 468 9.09 -13.82 -12.82
N SER A 469 9.53 -12.94 -13.71
CA SER A 469 10.87 -12.93 -14.31
C SER A 469 11.54 -11.61 -14.01
N TYR A 470 12.80 -11.63 -13.56
CA TYR A 470 13.55 -10.43 -13.16
C TYR A 470 15.00 -10.49 -13.64
N SER A 471 15.70 -9.36 -13.59
CA SER A 471 17.07 -9.22 -14.08
C SER A 471 17.21 -9.61 -15.56
N ARG A 472 16.23 -9.23 -16.38
CA ARG A 472 16.09 -9.68 -17.77
C ARG A 472 17.12 -9.04 -18.70
N GLY A 473 17.52 -7.80 -18.42
CA GLY A 473 18.34 -6.97 -19.30
C GLY A 473 17.66 -6.61 -20.62
N LEU A 474 16.32 -6.60 -20.65
CA LEU A 474 15.53 -6.41 -21.87
C LEU A 474 14.90 -5.01 -22.01
N GLY A 475 15.14 -4.13 -21.05
CA GLY A 475 14.66 -2.75 -21.06
C GLY A 475 13.27 -2.56 -20.44
N ASP A 476 12.79 -3.55 -19.68
CA ASP A 476 11.57 -3.47 -18.89
C ASP A 476 11.73 -2.48 -17.72
N TYR A 477 10.62 -1.93 -17.24
CA TYR A 477 10.64 -1.12 -16.03
C TYR A 477 10.94 -2.03 -14.85
N GLY A 478 11.80 -1.59 -13.92
CA GLY A 478 12.27 -2.46 -12.83
C GLY A 478 13.20 -3.62 -13.26
N ASP A 479 13.45 -3.81 -14.56
CA ASP A 479 14.11 -4.97 -15.16
C ASP A 479 13.41 -6.30 -14.83
N ASP A 480 12.09 -6.25 -14.67
CA ASP A 480 11.21 -7.37 -14.36
C ASP A 480 9.87 -7.33 -15.13
N VAL A 481 9.20 -8.49 -15.13
CA VAL A 481 7.86 -8.70 -15.69
C VAL A 481 7.16 -9.85 -14.97
N HIS A 482 5.84 -9.77 -14.92
CA HIS A 482 4.96 -10.90 -14.65
C HIS A 482 4.41 -11.43 -15.96
N TYR A 483 4.34 -12.76 -16.06
CA TYR A 483 3.86 -13.42 -17.27
C TYR A 483 3.00 -14.65 -16.98
N THR A 484 2.16 -14.99 -17.95
CA THR A 484 1.42 -16.26 -17.98
C THR A 484 1.46 -16.88 -19.38
N GLN A 485 1.44 -18.21 -19.42
CA GLN A 485 1.31 -18.99 -20.64
C GLN A 485 -0.11 -19.51 -20.87
N THR A 486 -0.95 -19.50 -19.84
CA THR A 486 -2.27 -20.13 -19.85
C THR A 486 -3.34 -19.15 -20.34
N ASN A 487 -4.11 -19.55 -21.35
CA ASN A 487 -5.22 -18.73 -21.83
C ASN A 487 -6.31 -18.62 -20.75
N ASN A 488 -6.94 -17.46 -20.69
CA ASN A 488 -7.92 -17.03 -19.69
C ASN A 488 -7.36 -16.68 -18.31
N ASP A 489 -6.05 -16.83 -18.10
CA ASP A 489 -5.39 -16.15 -16.98
C ASP A 489 -5.51 -14.63 -17.17
N ALA A 490 -5.54 -13.92 -16.04
CA ALA A 490 -5.80 -12.49 -16.02
C ALA A 490 -5.02 -11.78 -14.92
N PHE A 491 -4.80 -10.47 -15.10
CA PHE A 491 -4.48 -9.58 -14.00
C PHE A 491 -5.54 -8.48 -13.88
N GLU A 492 -5.69 -7.96 -12.67
CA GLU A 492 -6.58 -6.85 -12.34
C GLU A 492 -5.84 -5.79 -11.52
N TYR A 493 -6.12 -4.52 -11.79
CA TYR A 493 -5.59 -3.40 -11.02
C TYR A 493 -6.67 -2.35 -10.78
N GLY A 494 -6.87 -2.01 -9.50
CA GLY A 494 -7.74 -0.92 -9.09
C GLY A 494 -6.97 0.39 -9.01
N PHE A 495 -7.49 1.46 -9.62
CA PHE A 495 -6.88 2.78 -9.60
C PHE A 495 -7.92 3.88 -9.35
N GLN A 496 -7.50 5.06 -8.87
CA GLN A 496 -8.33 6.27 -8.89
C GLN A 496 -7.72 7.32 -9.81
N GLY A 497 -8.45 7.68 -10.86
CA GLY A 497 -7.92 8.60 -11.87
C GLY A 497 -8.83 8.74 -13.07
N THR A 498 -8.33 9.42 -14.10
CA THR A 498 -9.11 9.75 -15.32
C THR A 498 -8.68 8.96 -16.56
N GLY A 499 -7.69 8.09 -16.42
CA GLY A 499 -7.17 7.26 -17.50
C GLY A 499 -6.09 6.31 -17.02
N ILE A 500 -5.82 5.27 -17.81
CA ILE A 500 -4.78 4.27 -17.52
C ILE A 500 -4.20 3.69 -18.81
N ASP A 501 -2.89 3.52 -18.81
CA ASP A 501 -2.11 2.85 -19.83
C ASP A 501 -1.61 1.50 -19.32
N LEU A 502 -1.69 0.50 -20.20
CA LEU A 502 -1.01 -0.78 -20.05
C LEU A 502 0.25 -0.77 -20.91
N VAL A 503 1.41 -0.83 -20.27
CA VAL A 503 2.71 -0.87 -20.92
C VAL A 503 3.33 -2.25 -20.71
N THR A 504 3.77 -2.85 -21.81
CA THR A 504 4.47 -4.14 -21.81
C THR A 504 5.32 -4.29 -23.07
N GLU A 505 6.09 -5.37 -23.20
CA GLU A 505 6.81 -5.66 -24.42
C GLU A 505 5.88 -6.25 -25.50
N LYS A 506 6.22 -6.05 -26.77
CA LYS A 506 5.64 -6.79 -27.91
C LYS A 506 6.67 -7.74 -28.48
N ASP A 507 6.28 -8.99 -28.75
CA ASP A 507 7.20 -10.04 -29.22
C ASP A 507 6.47 -11.08 -30.07
N ALA A 508 7.21 -11.86 -30.86
CA ALA A 508 6.63 -12.87 -31.76
C ALA A 508 5.99 -14.05 -31.01
N SER A 509 6.36 -14.23 -29.75
CA SER A 509 5.79 -15.24 -28.84
C SER A 509 4.50 -14.79 -28.16
N GLN A 510 4.09 -13.53 -28.30
CA GLN A 510 2.88 -13.01 -27.68
C GLN A 510 1.67 -12.99 -28.63
N GLY A 511 0.50 -12.63 -28.12
CA GLY A 511 -0.76 -12.74 -28.86
C GLY A 511 -1.81 -11.72 -28.43
N ASN A 512 -3.06 -12.16 -28.39
CA ASN A 512 -4.19 -11.28 -28.12
C ASN A 512 -4.53 -11.27 -26.63
N ILE A 513 -4.93 -10.10 -26.14
CA ILE A 513 -5.36 -9.83 -24.77
C ILE A 513 -6.72 -9.12 -24.84
N ASP A 514 -7.72 -9.61 -24.13
CA ASP A 514 -8.98 -8.90 -23.94
C ASP A 514 -8.83 -7.90 -22.78
N ILE A 515 -9.22 -6.65 -23.01
CA ILE A 515 -9.18 -5.57 -22.01
C ILE A 515 -10.59 -5.21 -21.58
N TYR A 516 -10.78 -5.13 -20.26
CA TYR A 516 -11.98 -4.68 -19.59
C TYR A 516 -11.65 -3.50 -18.68
N VAL A 517 -12.55 -2.53 -18.62
CA VAL A 517 -12.51 -1.46 -17.62
C VAL A 517 -13.86 -1.43 -16.92
N ASP A 518 -13.84 -1.50 -15.60
CA ASP A 518 -15.03 -1.57 -14.73
C ASP A 518 -15.95 -2.75 -15.11
N ASN A 519 -15.33 -3.91 -15.36
CA ASN A 519 -15.99 -5.14 -15.83
C ASN A 519 -16.70 -5.01 -17.19
N VAL A 520 -16.50 -3.91 -17.91
CA VAL A 520 -17.01 -3.71 -19.27
C VAL A 520 -15.91 -3.99 -20.27
N PHE A 521 -16.13 -4.93 -21.19
CA PHE A 521 -15.22 -5.20 -22.30
C PHE A 521 -15.01 -3.93 -23.13
N LYS A 522 -13.74 -3.61 -23.41
CA LYS A 522 -13.36 -2.44 -24.20
C LYS A 522 -12.87 -2.84 -25.58
N GLN A 523 -11.82 -3.68 -25.65
CA GLN A 523 -11.27 -4.17 -26.90
C GLN A 523 -10.36 -5.37 -26.68
N THR A 524 -10.09 -6.11 -27.75
CA THR A 524 -8.99 -7.06 -27.82
C THR A 524 -7.78 -6.37 -28.45
N VAL A 525 -6.65 -6.33 -27.75
CA VAL A 525 -5.37 -5.78 -28.25
C VAL A 525 -4.40 -6.90 -28.58
N SER A 526 -3.53 -6.67 -29.56
CA SER A 526 -2.48 -7.63 -29.93
C SER A 526 -1.11 -7.14 -29.47
N THR A 527 -0.43 -7.93 -28.65
CA THR A 527 0.95 -7.70 -28.21
C THR A 527 1.96 -8.45 -29.07
N TYR A 528 1.52 -9.02 -30.20
CA TYR A 528 2.41 -9.60 -31.20
C TYR A 528 3.24 -8.52 -31.92
N ASN A 529 4.52 -8.78 -32.11
CA ASN A 529 5.35 -8.11 -33.11
C ASN A 529 6.43 -9.06 -33.62
N ALA A 530 6.82 -8.96 -34.89
CA ALA A 530 7.82 -9.86 -35.47
C ALA A 530 9.20 -9.78 -34.78
N THR A 531 9.52 -8.63 -34.19
CA THR A 531 10.72 -8.40 -33.38
C THR A 531 10.34 -7.87 -32.01
N ARG A 532 11.14 -8.15 -30.98
CA ARG A 532 10.90 -7.62 -29.64
C ARG A 532 10.94 -6.10 -29.62
N LEU A 533 9.97 -5.49 -28.96
CA LEU A 533 9.94 -4.07 -28.61
C LEU A 533 9.54 -3.96 -27.13
N ALA A 534 10.45 -3.50 -26.27
CA ALA A 534 10.15 -3.25 -24.85
C ALA A 534 9.36 -1.95 -24.67
N GLN A 535 8.71 -1.77 -23.52
CA GLN A 535 8.06 -0.51 -23.11
C GLN A 535 7.03 0.04 -24.12
N GLN A 536 6.16 -0.82 -24.65
CA GLN A 536 5.11 -0.42 -25.59
C GLN A 536 3.79 -0.22 -24.86
N THR A 537 3.14 0.93 -25.05
CA THR A 537 1.75 1.12 -24.64
C THR A 537 0.85 0.31 -25.56
N VAL A 538 0.34 -0.83 -25.08
CA VAL A 538 -0.49 -1.76 -25.86
C VAL A 538 -1.98 -1.47 -25.71
N TYR A 539 -2.36 -0.75 -24.66
CA TYR A 539 -3.70 -0.25 -24.42
C TYR A 539 -3.64 1.07 -23.66
N SER A 540 -4.51 2.01 -24.02
CA SER A 540 -4.71 3.28 -23.31
C SER A 540 -6.22 3.57 -23.24
N ILE A 541 -6.67 4.14 -22.13
CA ILE A 541 -7.99 4.74 -22.00
C ILE A 541 -7.88 6.05 -21.24
N THR A 542 -8.58 7.07 -21.73
CA THR A 542 -8.61 8.41 -21.14
C THR A 542 -10.05 8.89 -20.99
N GLY A 543 -10.23 9.96 -20.22
CA GLY A 543 -11.53 10.59 -20.02
C GLY A 543 -12.52 9.79 -19.20
N LEU A 544 -12.02 8.90 -18.34
CA LEU A 544 -12.80 8.30 -17.27
C LEU A 544 -13.22 9.37 -16.27
N ALA A 545 -14.31 9.12 -15.55
CA ALA A 545 -14.69 9.98 -14.43
C ALA A 545 -13.57 9.95 -13.38
N ASN A 546 -13.28 11.07 -12.70
CA ASN A 546 -12.30 11.03 -11.62
C ASN A 546 -12.87 10.28 -10.41
N GLY A 547 -12.49 9.02 -10.28
CA GLY A 547 -12.98 8.12 -9.25
C GLY A 547 -12.33 6.74 -9.35
N PRO A 548 -12.82 5.76 -8.56
CA PRO A 548 -12.30 4.40 -8.59
C PRO A 548 -12.67 3.68 -9.87
N HIS A 549 -11.68 3.04 -10.49
CA HIS A 549 -11.79 2.22 -11.68
C HIS A 549 -11.02 0.91 -11.52
N THR A 550 -11.33 -0.08 -12.34
CA THR A 550 -10.57 -1.33 -12.42
C THR A 550 -10.21 -1.65 -13.86
N LEU A 551 -8.91 -1.82 -14.13
CA LEU A 551 -8.41 -2.41 -15.38
C LEU A 551 -8.28 -3.92 -15.19
N LYS A 552 -8.81 -4.70 -16.13
CA LYS A 552 -8.60 -6.15 -16.21
C LYS A 552 -8.13 -6.54 -17.60
N ALA A 553 -7.08 -7.35 -17.66
CA ALA A 553 -6.54 -7.87 -18.90
C ALA A 553 -6.52 -9.41 -18.87
N VAL A 554 -7.04 -10.06 -19.92
CA VAL A 554 -7.23 -11.52 -19.99
C VAL A 554 -6.50 -12.08 -21.20
N LYS A 555 -5.61 -13.07 -21.00
CA LYS A 555 -4.86 -13.71 -22.08
C LYS A 555 -5.80 -14.52 -22.99
N LYS A 556 -5.70 -14.34 -24.31
CA LYS A 556 -6.51 -15.08 -25.29
C LYS A 556 -5.71 -15.97 -26.24
N SER A 557 -4.52 -15.55 -26.63
CA SER A 557 -3.66 -16.31 -27.55
C SER A 557 -2.18 -15.99 -27.35
N GLY A 558 -1.32 -16.54 -28.20
CA GLY A 558 0.14 -16.46 -28.07
C GLY A 558 0.68 -17.43 -27.02
N THR A 559 2.00 -17.58 -26.98
CA THR A 559 2.69 -18.35 -25.94
C THR A 559 2.65 -17.61 -24.62
N PHE A 560 2.84 -16.29 -24.61
CA PHE A 560 2.88 -15.47 -23.39
C PHE A 560 1.92 -14.28 -23.43
N MET A 561 1.42 -13.91 -22.27
CA MET A 561 0.97 -12.54 -21.95
C MET A 561 1.89 -12.02 -20.86
N LEU A 562 2.34 -10.77 -21.00
CA LEU A 562 3.19 -10.10 -20.04
C LEU A 562 2.53 -8.81 -19.53
N VAL A 563 2.92 -8.38 -18.34
CA VAL A 563 2.72 -7.03 -17.81
C VAL A 563 4.04 -6.55 -17.23
N ASP A 564 4.34 -5.29 -17.48
CA ASP A 564 5.60 -4.63 -17.10
C ASP A 564 5.26 -3.44 -16.20
N LYS A 565 4.42 -2.51 -16.67
CA LYS A 565 3.88 -1.45 -15.80
C LYS A 565 2.50 -0.95 -16.23
N LEU A 566 1.83 -0.33 -15.26
CA LEU A 566 0.61 0.43 -15.45
C LEU A 566 0.88 1.89 -15.14
N GLN A 567 0.30 2.81 -15.92
CA GLN A 567 0.41 4.24 -15.65
C GLN A 567 -0.96 4.88 -15.69
N PHE A 568 -1.43 5.45 -14.58
CA PHE A 568 -2.73 6.11 -14.51
C PHE A 568 -2.61 7.61 -14.24
N SER A 569 -3.56 8.36 -14.80
CA SER A 569 -3.58 9.82 -14.70
C SER A 569 -4.34 10.28 -13.47
N VAL A 570 -3.72 11.17 -12.68
CA VAL A 570 -4.35 11.84 -11.54
C VAL A 570 -4.65 13.28 -11.95
N PRO A 571 -5.91 13.73 -11.97
CA PRO A 571 -6.24 15.10 -12.32
C PRO A 571 -5.84 16.07 -11.20
N ALA A 572 -5.34 17.24 -11.57
CA ALA A 572 -5.08 18.30 -10.60
C ALA A 572 -6.40 18.82 -10.02
N PRO A 573 -6.47 19.12 -8.71
CA PRO A 573 -7.64 19.76 -8.13
C PRO A 573 -7.81 21.18 -8.65
N ILE A 574 -9.06 21.64 -8.70
CA ILE A 574 -9.35 23.06 -8.92
C ILE A 574 -9.17 23.79 -7.60
N LEU A 575 -8.23 24.73 -7.57
CA LEU A 575 -7.98 25.62 -6.45
C LEU A 575 -8.94 26.80 -6.49
N VAL A 576 -9.63 27.05 -5.39
CA VAL A 576 -10.60 28.15 -5.22
C VAL A 576 -10.12 29.03 -4.07
N ASN A 577 -9.89 30.31 -4.34
CA ASN A 577 -9.48 31.28 -3.32
C ASN A 577 -10.67 31.69 -2.45
N ASP A 578 -10.43 32.13 -1.23
CA ASP A 578 -11.43 32.75 -0.35
C ASP A 578 -12.15 33.96 -1.01
N SER A 579 -11.51 34.61 -1.97
CA SER A 579 -12.07 35.74 -2.73
C SER A 579 -12.92 35.34 -3.95
N ASP A 580 -13.09 34.04 -4.24
CA ASP A 580 -13.88 33.56 -5.37
C ASP A 580 -15.36 34.00 -5.29
N PRO A 581 -15.94 34.58 -6.36
CA PRO A 581 -17.31 35.11 -6.33
C PRO A 581 -18.39 34.03 -6.16
N GLY A 582 -18.06 32.75 -6.37
CA GLY A 582 -18.94 31.62 -6.10
C GLY A 582 -19.07 31.28 -4.62
N ILE A 583 -18.22 31.84 -3.74
CA ILE A 583 -18.32 31.65 -2.29
C ILE A 583 -19.29 32.68 -1.70
N SER A 584 -20.36 32.18 -1.10
CA SER A 584 -21.31 32.98 -0.34
C SER A 584 -20.90 33.05 1.13
N TYR A 585 -20.87 34.25 1.70
CA TYR A 585 -20.55 34.50 3.10
C TYR A 585 -21.79 35.04 3.82
N THR A 586 -22.18 34.42 4.92
CA THR A 586 -23.29 34.86 5.77
C THR A 586 -22.77 35.27 7.13
N GLY A 587 -23.19 36.46 7.59
CA GLY A 587 -22.70 37.08 8.82
C GLY A 587 -21.69 38.19 8.55
N THR A 588 -20.77 38.40 9.49
CA THR A 588 -19.74 39.45 9.43
C THR A 588 -18.39 38.84 9.08
N TRP A 589 -17.96 39.04 7.84
CA TRP A 589 -16.68 38.54 7.33
C TRP A 589 -15.76 39.68 6.91
N THR A 590 -14.46 39.52 7.18
CA THR A 590 -13.41 40.47 6.86
C THR A 590 -12.29 39.78 6.11
N THR A 591 -11.64 40.47 5.17
CA THR A 591 -10.45 39.98 4.46
C THR A 591 -9.18 40.44 5.16
N SER A 592 -8.16 39.57 5.19
CA SER A 592 -6.80 39.91 5.60
C SER A 592 -5.83 39.44 4.52
N SER A 593 -5.04 40.35 3.97
CA SER A 593 -4.09 40.08 2.87
C SER A 593 -2.65 40.38 3.29
N ALA A 594 -1.67 39.93 2.49
CA ALA A 594 -0.24 40.12 2.71
C ALA A 594 0.23 39.61 4.07
N ARG A 595 -0.25 38.43 4.48
CA ARG A 595 -0.07 37.91 5.84
C ARG A 595 1.31 37.30 6.06
N GLY A 596 1.93 36.79 5.00
CA GLY A 596 3.25 36.14 5.03
C GLY A 596 3.25 34.79 5.75
N TYR A 597 2.09 34.15 5.90
CA TYR A 597 1.98 32.86 6.59
C TYR A 597 1.93 31.65 5.64
N GLY A 598 1.97 31.88 4.32
CA GLY A 598 1.89 30.80 3.33
C GLY A 598 0.46 30.44 2.93
N ASP A 599 -0.50 31.35 3.17
CA ASP A 599 -1.86 31.25 2.66
C ASP A 599 -1.86 31.28 1.12
N TYR A 600 -2.85 30.65 0.51
CA TYR A 600 -3.05 30.71 -0.93
C TYR A 600 -3.33 32.16 -1.34
N GLN A 601 -2.57 32.66 -2.33
CA GLN A 601 -2.56 34.09 -2.72
C GLN A 601 -2.20 35.08 -1.60
N ASP A 602 -1.68 34.60 -0.47
CA ASP A 602 -1.30 35.37 0.71
C ASP A 602 -2.47 36.19 1.31
N ASP A 603 -3.71 35.70 1.17
CA ASP A 603 -4.92 36.26 1.76
C ASP A 603 -5.86 35.22 2.38
N VAL A 604 -6.76 35.68 3.25
CA VAL A 604 -7.81 34.89 3.88
C VAL A 604 -9.06 35.73 4.12
N ARG A 605 -10.22 35.07 4.19
CA ARG A 605 -11.45 35.63 4.78
C ARG A 605 -11.66 35.02 6.16
N TYR A 606 -12.06 35.85 7.11
CA TYR A 606 -12.32 35.38 8.47
C TYR A 606 -13.56 35.99 9.08
N THR A 607 -14.09 35.31 10.09
CA THR A 607 -15.14 35.80 10.99
C THR A 607 -14.78 35.53 12.45
N GLN A 608 -15.25 36.39 13.35
CA GLN A 608 -15.15 36.21 14.80
C GLN A 608 -16.48 35.75 15.43
N THR A 609 -17.58 35.84 14.70
CA THR A 609 -18.93 35.65 15.23
C THR A 609 -19.36 34.19 15.09
N ASN A 610 -19.78 33.55 16.18
CA ASN A 610 -20.29 32.18 16.12
C ASN A 610 -21.59 32.13 15.31
N ASN A 611 -21.76 31.04 14.56
CA ASN A 611 -22.83 30.77 13.59
C ASN A 611 -22.75 31.55 12.27
N ASP A 612 -21.76 32.43 12.10
CA ASP A 612 -21.37 32.86 10.76
C ASP A 612 -20.88 31.64 9.96
N TYR A 613 -21.10 31.67 8.65
CA TYR A 613 -20.72 30.58 7.76
C TYR A 613 -20.38 31.06 6.37
N PHE A 614 -19.58 30.27 5.66
CA PHE A 614 -19.47 30.34 4.21
C PHE A 614 -20.13 29.11 3.59
N GLN A 615 -20.56 29.25 2.34
CA GLN A 615 -21.08 28.17 1.54
C GLN A 615 -20.60 28.31 0.09
N TYR A 616 -20.19 27.19 -0.49
CA TYR A 616 -19.69 27.10 -1.86
C TYR A 616 -20.38 25.94 -2.60
N ALA A 617 -20.90 26.22 -3.80
CA ALA A 617 -21.43 25.20 -4.70
C ALA A 617 -20.32 24.79 -5.69
N PHE A 618 -20.12 23.49 -5.86
CA PHE A 618 -19.09 22.94 -6.74
C PHE A 618 -19.65 21.82 -7.60
N ASN A 619 -19.04 21.60 -8.77
CA ASN A 619 -19.25 20.40 -9.56
C ASN A 619 -18.00 19.52 -9.45
N GLY A 620 -18.15 18.29 -8.98
CA GLY A 620 -17.00 17.41 -8.78
C GLY A 620 -17.34 16.14 -8.03
N THR A 621 -16.31 15.39 -7.67
CA THR A 621 -16.38 14.14 -6.91
C THR A 621 -15.82 14.28 -5.49
N GLY A 622 -15.41 15.50 -5.10
CA GLY A 622 -14.91 15.78 -3.77
C GLY A 622 -14.50 17.23 -3.58
N ILE A 623 -14.26 17.62 -2.33
CA ILE A 623 -13.76 18.95 -1.96
C ILE A 623 -12.95 18.87 -0.66
N GLU A 624 -11.90 19.68 -0.56
CA GLU A 624 -11.11 19.89 0.65
C GLU A 624 -11.22 21.34 1.10
N LEU A 625 -11.35 21.54 2.41
CA LEU A 625 -11.27 22.82 3.09
C LEU A 625 -9.87 22.95 3.70
N VAL A 626 -9.15 23.96 3.22
CA VAL A 626 -7.81 24.31 3.65
C VAL A 626 -7.86 25.64 4.40
N THR A 627 -7.24 25.65 5.57
CA THR A 627 -7.14 26.83 6.44
C THR A 627 -5.96 26.67 7.40
N GLU A 628 -5.64 27.69 8.19
CA GLU A 628 -4.66 27.54 9.26
C GLU A 628 -5.24 26.79 10.47
N LYS A 629 -4.36 26.20 11.28
CA LYS A 629 -4.67 25.84 12.67
C LYS A 629 -3.86 26.72 13.61
N ASP A 630 -4.50 27.26 14.64
CA ASP A 630 -3.89 28.23 15.55
C ASP A 630 -4.60 28.25 16.91
N SER A 631 -3.93 28.76 17.94
CA SER A 631 -4.45 28.81 19.31
C SER A 631 -5.70 29.70 19.44
N SER A 632 -5.90 30.60 18.48
CA SER A 632 -7.05 31.50 18.40
C SER A 632 -8.25 30.92 17.65
N GLN A 633 -8.14 29.71 17.10
CA GLN A 633 -9.21 29.05 16.37
C GLN A 633 -9.97 28.01 17.21
N GLY A 634 -10.97 27.36 16.61
CA GLY A 634 -11.86 26.45 17.34
C GLY A 634 -12.65 25.52 16.43
N ASN A 635 -13.87 25.22 16.84
CA ASN A 635 -14.70 24.23 16.17
C ASN A 635 -15.46 24.83 14.98
N ILE A 636 -15.52 24.07 13.89
CA ILE A 636 -16.27 24.37 12.68
C ILE A 636 -17.18 23.17 12.37
N ASP A 637 -18.48 23.39 12.24
CA ASP A 637 -19.39 22.34 11.75
C ASP A 637 -19.38 22.33 10.23
N ILE A 638 -19.18 21.15 9.65
CA ILE A 638 -19.16 20.94 8.22
C ILE A 638 -20.43 20.24 7.75
N TYR A 639 -21.03 20.78 6.70
CA TYR A 639 -22.18 20.23 6.01
C TYR A 639 -21.83 20.05 4.53
N VAL A 640 -22.22 18.91 3.97
CA VAL A 640 -22.17 18.67 2.53
C VAL A 640 -23.59 18.35 2.07
N ASP A 641 -24.09 19.07 1.07
CA ASP A 641 -25.46 18.95 0.57
C ASP A 641 -26.51 19.14 1.66
N ASN A 642 -26.26 20.10 2.55
CA ASN A 642 -27.06 20.40 3.74
C ASN A 642 -27.14 19.26 4.77
N VAL A 643 -26.34 18.20 4.61
CA VAL A 643 -26.22 17.12 5.59
C VAL A 643 -25.00 17.36 6.45
N PHE A 644 -25.19 17.42 7.77
CA PHE A 644 -24.08 17.51 8.73
C PHE A 644 -23.15 16.31 8.56
N LYS A 645 -21.84 16.58 8.49
CA LYS A 645 -20.80 15.56 8.35
C LYS A 645 -20.04 15.38 9.64
N GLN A 646 -19.39 16.44 10.11
CA GLN A 646 -18.64 16.42 11.36
C GLN A 646 -18.35 17.84 11.86
N THR A 647 -17.97 17.92 13.13
CA THR A 647 -17.33 19.11 13.69
C THR A 647 -15.81 18.91 13.61
N VAL A 648 -15.11 19.84 12.96
CA VAL A 648 -13.64 19.84 12.88
C VAL A 648 -13.07 20.86 13.85
N ASN A 649 -12.00 20.49 14.55
CA ASN A 649 -11.29 21.40 15.46
C ASN A 649 -10.04 21.95 14.79
N THR A 650 -10.00 23.27 14.64
CA THR A 650 -8.90 24.03 14.03
C THR A 650 -7.95 24.65 15.05
N TYR A 651 -8.11 24.34 16.33
CA TYR A 651 -7.14 24.70 17.37
C TYR A 651 -5.81 23.96 17.18
N ASN A 652 -4.71 24.69 17.33
CA ASN A 652 -3.38 24.11 17.58
C ASN A 652 -2.57 25.07 18.46
N ALA A 653 -1.72 24.54 19.35
CA ALA A 653 -0.95 25.39 20.26
C ALA A 653 0.02 26.34 19.52
N THR A 654 0.52 25.92 18.36
CA THR A 654 1.34 26.71 17.44
C THR A 654 0.63 26.89 16.11
N ARG A 655 0.96 27.95 15.37
CA ARG A 655 0.36 28.17 14.05
C ARG A 655 0.87 27.14 13.05
N LEU A 656 -0.05 26.54 12.30
CA LEU A 656 0.22 25.72 11.11
C LEU A 656 -0.61 26.28 9.96
N ALA A 657 0.03 26.76 8.90
CA ALA A 657 -0.66 27.30 7.73
C ALA A 657 -1.04 26.21 6.73
N ALA A 658 -2.00 26.49 5.82
CA ALA A 658 -2.39 25.62 4.71
C ALA A 658 -2.72 24.16 5.11
N GLN A 659 -3.43 23.98 6.22
CA GLN A 659 -3.82 22.67 6.74
C GLN A 659 -5.18 22.25 6.17
N THR A 660 -5.26 21.01 5.70
CA THR A 660 -6.52 20.38 5.29
C THR A 660 -7.29 19.99 6.55
N VAL A 661 -8.28 20.81 6.94
CA VAL A 661 -9.07 20.57 8.15
C VAL A 661 -10.32 19.73 7.90
N TYR A 662 -10.75 19.64 6.64
CA TYR A 662 -11.81 18.76 6.19
C TYR A 662 -11.56 18.35 4.73
N GLY A 663 -11.86 17.10 4.40
CA GLY A 663 -11.85 16.61 3.02
C GLY A 663 -12.92 15.56 2.83
N ILE A 664 -13.58 15.58 1.69
CA ILE A 664 -14.48 14.52 1.24
C ILE A 664 -14.18 14.17 -0.21
N GLY A 665 -14.13 12.88 -0.53
CA GLY A 665 -14.00 12.35 -1.87
C GLY A 665 -15.05 11.27 -2.12
N GLY A 666 -15.08 10.73 -3.33
CA GLY A 666 -16.02 9.66 -3.71
C GLY A 666 -17.49 10.12 -3.78
N LEU A 667 -17.74 11.43 -3.85
CA LEU A 667 -19.06 11.94 -4.19
C LEU A 667 -19.40 11.54 -5.64
N ALA A 668 -20.69 11.35 -5.92
CA ALA A 668 -21.14 11.15 -7.28
C ALA A 668 -20.69 12.34 -8.15
N SER A 669 -20.29 12.12 -9.39
CA SER A 669 -19.96 13.24 -10.27
C SER A 669 -21.21 14.11 -10.48
N GLY A 670 -21.13 15.38 -10.09
CA GLY A 670 -22.24 16.30 -10.21
C GLY A 670 -22.12 17.49 -9.28
N SER A 671 -23.24 18.20 -9.09
CA SER A 671 -23.32 19.41 -8.28
C SER A 671 -23.48 19.08 -6.79
N HIS A 672 -22.66 19.71 -5.97
CA HIS A 672 -22.62 19.57 -4.53
C HIS A 672 -22.47 20.94 -3.85
N THR A 673 -22.71 21.00 -2.55
CA THR A 673 -22.48 22.18 -1.73
C THR A 673 -21.67 21.86 -0.49
N LEU A 674 -20.64 22.65 -0.21
CA LEU A 674 -19.94 22.68 1.07
C LEU A 674 -20.41 23.88 1.87
N LYS A 675 -20.77 23.67 3.14
CA LYS A 675 -21.07 24.74 4.11
C LYS A 675 -20.29 24.50 5.40
N ALA A 676 -19.60 25.53 5.86
CA ALA A 676 -18.79 25.48 7.09
C ALA A 676 -19.23 26.57 8.06
N VAL A 677 -19.61 26.19 9.27
CA VAL A 677 -20.24 27.07 10.27
C VAL A 677 -19.35 27.20 11.50
N LYS A 678 -18.97 28.44 11.86
CA LYS A 678 -18.16 28.70 13.06
C LYS A 678 -18.94 28.33 14.32
N LYS A 679 -18.33 27.56 15.23
CA LYS A 679 -18.93 27.17 16.52
C LYS A 679 -18.18 27.70 17.74
N SER A 680 -16.86 27.80 17.69
CA SER A 680 -16.06 28.31 18.79
C SER A 680 -14.76 28.94 18.30
N GLY A 681 -13.86 29.29 19.22
CA GLY A 681 -12.62 30.02 18.92
C GLY A 681 -12.84 31.51 18.73
N THR A 682 -11.75 32.27 18.69
CA THR A 682 -11.79 33.70 18.36
C THR A 682 -12.03 33.88 16.87
N TYR A 683 -11.43 33.05 16.01
CA TYR A 683 -11.54 33.16 14.55
C TYR A 683 -11.98 31.83 13.92
N MET A 684 -12.69 31.95 12.79
CA MET A 684 -12.74 30.93 11.73
C MET A 684 -12.22 31.58 10.46
N LEU A 685 -11.30 30.92 9.77
CA LEU A 685 -10.70 31.39 8.53
C LEU A 685 -11.04 30.45 7.37
N LEU A 686 -11.21 31.02 6.19
CA LEU A 686 -11.12 30.32 4.90
C LEU A 686 -9.92 30.89 4.14
N ASP A 687 -9.01 29.99 3.76
CA ASP A 687 -7.85 30.26 2.91
C ASP A 687 -8.17 29.74 1.49
N GLN A 688 -8.32 28.42 1.35
CA GLN A 688 -8.51 27.78 0.05
C GLN A 688 -9.51 26.63 0.11
N LEU A 689 -10.24 26.41 -0.99
CA LEU A 689 -10.90 25.14 -1.28
C LEU A 689 -10.19 24.41 -2.42
N ARG A 690 -10.11 23.09 -2.34
CA ARG A 690 -9.59 22.24 -3.43
C ARG A 690 -10.70 21.31 -3.91
N VAL A 691 -11.25 21.59 -5.09
CA VAL A 691 -12.33 20.78 -5.69
C VAL A 691 -11.71 19.65 -6.50
N LYS A 692 -12.10 18.41 -6.20
CA LYS A 692 -11.77 17.24 -7.01
C LYS A 692 -12.80 17.12 -8.12
N THR A 693 -12.36 17.26 -9.37
CA THR A 693 -13.25 17.22 -10.54
C THR A 693 -13.01 16.00 -11.40
N SER A 694 -14.05 15.53 -12.10
CA SER A 694 -13.90 14.63 -13.25
C SER A 694 -13.49 15.42 -14.49
N GLN A 695 -12.27 15.96 -14.51
CA GLN A 695 -11.77 16.60 -15.72
C GLN A 695 -11.51 15.54 -16.79
N LYS A 696 -12.10 15.73 -17.97
CA LYS A 696 -11.80 14.88 -19.13
C LYS A 696 -10.64 15.52 -19.89
N GLN A 697 -9.51 14.82 -19.95
CA GLN A 697 -8.36 15.21 -20.76
C GLN A 697 -8.45 14.55 -22.14
N TYR A 698 -8.34 15.37 -23.18
CA TYR A 698 -8.38 15.01 -24.58
C TYR A 698 -6.96 15.18 -25.12
N ASN A 699 -6.42 14.13 -25.74
CA ASN A 699 -5.12 14.20 -26.41
C ASN A 699 -5.20 15.12 -27.64
N ASP A 700 -4.09 15.69 -28.08
CA ASP A 700 -3.97 16.40 -29.35
C ASP A 700 -4.47 15.57 -30.56
N THR A 701 -4.36 14.24 -30.50
CA THR A 701 -4.89 13.32 -31.52
C THR A 701 -6.38 12.99 -31.38
N ASP A 702 -7.10 13.57 -30.41
CA ASP A 702 -8.53 13.31 -30.23
C ASP A 702 -9.36 13.80 -31.42
N ALA A 703 -10.28 12.94 -31.90
CA ALA A 703 -11.09 13.22 -33.08
C ALA A 703 -12.03 14.43 -32.93
N GLY A 704 -12.27 14.91 -31.70
CA GLY A 704 -13.00 16.15 -31.43
C GLY A 704 -12.20 17.43 -31.70
N ILE A 705 -10.88 17.33 -31.88
CA ILE A 705 -10.00 18.46 -32.19
C ILE A 705 -9.87 18.61 -33.70
N SER A 706 -10.23 19.78 -34.20
CA SER A 706 -10.08 20.13 -35.61
C SER A 706 -8.90 21.06 -35.80
N TYR A 707 -8.00 20.70 -36.72
CA TYR A 707 -6.84 21.51 -37.09
C TYR A 707 -7.09 22.18 -38.44
N THR A 708 -6.90 23.49 -38.50
CA THR A 708 -7.00 24.28 -39.73
C THR A 708 -5.65 24.90 -40.05
N GLY A 709 -5.18 24.64 -41.28
CA GLY A 709 -3.86 25.04 -41.75
C GLY A 709 -2.90 23.86 -41.88
N SER A 710 -1.60 24.13 -41.79
CA SER A 710 -0.52 23.15 -41.96
C SER A 710 -0.04 22.64 -40.61
N TRP A 711 -0.69 21.59 -40.11
CA TRP A 711 -0.32 20.92 -38.86
C TRP A 711 0.41 19.60 -39.11
N SER A 712 1.34 19.27 -38.23
CA SER A 712 2.07 17.99 -38.21
C SER A 712 1.98 17.35 -36.83
N LEU A 713 1.87 16.03 -36.77
CA LEU A 713 1.99 15.23 -35.55
C LEU A 713 3.45 14.84 -35.31
N ASN A 714 3.91 14.89 -34.07
CA ASN A 714 5.21 14.41 -33.65
C ASN A 714 5.09 13.57 -32.37
N GLY A 715 5.28 12.26 -32.50
CA GLY A 715 5.21 11.31 -31.38
C GLY A 715 6.58 10.84 -30.89
N ASN A 716 6.58 10.17 -29.73
CA ASN A 716 7.76 9.62 -29.06
C ASN A 716 8.84 10.66 -28.72
N ARG A 717 8.42 11.86 -28.28
CA ARG A 717 9.34 12.98 -28.09
C ARG A 717 10.21 12.87 -26.83
N GLY A 718 9.74 12.14 -25.82
CA GLY A 718 10.45 11.91 -24.57
C GLY A 718 10.52 13.13 -23.65
N PHE A 719 9.66 14.13 -23.85
CA PHE A 719 9.62 15.36 -23.04
C PHE A 719 8.51 15.38 -21.98
N GLY A 720 7.77 14.27 -21.85
CA GLY A 720 6.68 14.14 -20.88
C GLY A 720 5.34 14.69 -21.37
N ASP A 721 5.18 14.92 -22.68
CA ASP A 721 3.90 15.29 -23.31
C ASP A 721 2.82 14.22 -23.02
N PHE A 722 1.54 14.60 -22.96
CA PHE A 722 0.45 13.62 -22.82
C PHE A 722 0.49 12.65 -24.00
N ASN A 723 0.40 11.33 -23.72
CA ASN A 723 0.63 10.26 -24.70
C ASN A 723 1.97 10.31 -25.48
N ASN A 724 2.92 11.13 -25.01
CA ASN A 724 4.23 11.34 -25.61
C ASN A 724 4.16 11.85 -27.06
N ASP A 725 3.09 12.55 -27.44
CA ASP A 725 2.89 13.17 -28.75
C ASP A 725 2.38 14.62 -28.67
N VAL A 726 2.55 15.35 -29.79
CA VAL A 726 2.04 16.72 -29.96
C VAL A 726 1.70 16.99 -31.42
N HIS A 727 0.69 17.81 -31.65
CA HIS A 727 0.42 18.44 -32.92
C HIS A 727 1.03 19.84 -32.90
N PHE A 728 1.72 20.20 -33.98
CA PHE A 728 2.35 21.51 -34.10
C PHE A 728 2.13 22.14 -35.46
N THR A 729 2.18 23.48 -35.49
CA THR A 729 2.24 24.27 -36.72
C THR A 729 3.35 25.32 -36.64
N GLN A 730 3.94 25.62 -37.79
CA GLN A 730 4.90 26.71 -37.96
C GLN A 730 4.27 27.97 -38.59
N THR A 731 3.06 27.86 -39.15
CA THR A 731 2.45 28.92 -39.96
C THR A 731 1.57 29.82 -39.10
N ASN A 732 1.81 31.13 -39.14
CA ASN A 732 0.96 32.08 -38.43
C ASN A 732 -0.46 32.08 -39.01
N ASN A 733 -1.45 32.24 -38.13
CA ASN A 733 -2.89 32.14 -38.37
C ASN A 733 -3.45 30.72 -38.58
N ASP A 734 -2.62 29.70 -38.57
CA ASP A 734 -3.09 28.34 -38.33
C ASP A 734 -3.72 28.26 -36.93
N TYR A 735 -4.72 27.41 -36.79
CA TYR A 735 -5.43 27.26 -35.53
C TYR A 735 -5.93 25.84 -35.34
N PHE A 736 -6.17 25.48 -34.08
CA PHE A 736 -7.03 24.36 -33.75
C PHE A 736 -8.32 24.87 -33.12
N GLN A 737 -9.37 24.06 -33.21
CA GLN A 737 -10.65 24.31 -32.59
C GLN A 737 -11.22 23.03 -32.00
N PHE A 738 -11.77 23.13 -30.81
CA PHE A 738 -12.30 22.02 -30.04
C PHE A 738 -13.66 22.39 -29.45
N ALA A 739 -14.68 21.60 -29.77
CA ALA A 739 -16.00 21.74 -29.18
C ALA A 739 -16.08 20.88 -27.91
N PHE A 740 -16.56 21.46 -26.82
CA PHE A 740 -16.73 20.77 -25.55
C PHE A 740 -18.09 21.06 -24.95
N THR A 741 -18.50 20.22 -24.00
CA THR A 741 -19.65 20.50 -23.13
C THR A 741 -19.15 20.52 -21.71
N GLY A 742 -19.41 21.61 -21.00
CA GLY A 742 -19.09 21.70 -19.59
C GLY A 742 -18.93 23.13 -19.09
N THR A 743 -18.33 23.27 -17.91
CA THR A 743 -18.24 24.53 -17.18
C THR A 743 -16.84 25.16 -17.20
N GLY A 744 -15.86 24.50 -17.82
CA GLY A 744 -14.51 25.03 -17.97
C GLY A 744 -13.65 24.27 -18.97
N VAL A 745 -12.57 24.92 -19.41
CA VAL A 745 -11.59 24.34 -20.33
C VAL A 745 -10.18 24.85 -20.05
N GLU A 746 -9.19 23.98 -20.19
CA GLU A 746 -7.77 24.29 -20.07
C GLU A 746 -7.02 23.83 -21.33
N MET A 747 -6.17 24.70 -21.88
CA MET A 747 -5.25 24.36 -22.98
C MET A 747 -3.87 24.05 -22.40
N ILE A 748 -3.32 22.88 -22.74
CA ILE A 748 -2.04 22.40 -22.24
C ILE A 748 -1.06 22.25 -23.40
N THR A 749 0.15 22.77 -23.22
CA THR A 749 1.24 22.67 -24.19
C THR A 749 2.58 22.86 -23.46
N GLU A 750 3.70 22.60 -24.13
CA GLU A 750 5.00 23.08 -23.67
C GLU A 750 5.14 24.60 -23.83
N LYS A 751 6.04 25.21 -23.06
CA LYS A 751 6.61 26.55 -23.31
C LYS A 751 8.09 26.41 -23.63
N ASP A 752 8.56 27.06 -24.69
CA ASP A 752 9.93 26.89 -25.21
C ASP A 752 10.39 28.15 -25.96
N VAL A 753 11.71 28.34 -26.11
CA VAL A 753 12.28 29.51 -26.79
C VAL A 753 11.82 29.64 -28.25
N SER A 754 11.44 28.53 -28.87
CA SER A 754 10.95 28.47 -30.24
C SER A 754 9.46 28.84 -30.40
N GLN A 755 8.75 29.12 -29.31
CA GLN A 755 7.32 29.47 -29.37
C GLN A 755 7.06 30.97 -29.29
N GLY A 756 5.78 31.38 -29.27
CA GLY A 756 5.40 32.78 -29.32
C GLY A 756 3.96 33.03 -28.88
N ASN A 757 3.32 34.03 -29.46
CA ASN A 757 1.98 34.45 -29.07
C ASN A 757 0.90 33.57 -29.73
N VAL A 758 -0.14 33.26 -28.96
CA VAL A 758 -1.32 32.50 -29.37
C VAL A 758 -2.57 33.25 -28.91
N ASP A 759 -3.46 33.60 -29.84
CA ASP A 759 -4.77 34.17 -29.47
C ASP A 759 -5.73 33.05 -29.08
N ILE A 760 -6.41 33.22 -27.95
CA ILE A 760 -7.37 32.25 -27.43
C ILE A 760 -8.78 32.82 -27.49
N TYR A 761 -9.69 32.07 -28.11
CA TYR A 761 -11.11 32.36 -28.24
C TYR A 761 -11.92 31.30 -27.52
N VAL A 762 -12.93 31.74 -26.77
CA VAL A 762 -14.01 30.88 -26.26
C VAL A 762 -15.31 31.37 -26.86
N ASP A 763 -16.05 30.48 -27.51
CA ASP A 763 -17.31 30.78 -28.22
C ASP A 763 -17.17 31.91 -29.26
N ASN A 764 -16.04 31.88 -29.98
CA ASN A 764 -15.64 32.88 -30.98
C ASN A 764 -15.39 34.29 -30.42
N VAL A 765 -15.38 34.46 -29.09
CA VAL A 765 -14.99 35.71 -28.43
C VAL A 765 -13.53 35.61 -28.01
N LEU A 766 -12.70 36.57 -28.44
CA LEU A 766 -11.30 36.66 -28.02
C LEU A 766 -11.24 36.87 -26.51
N GLN A 767 -10.63 35.92 -25.81
CA GLN A 767 -10.46 35.96 -24.36
C GLN A 767 -9.14 36.65 -24.01
N THR A 768 -8.04 36.21 -24.64
CA THR A 768 -6.71 36.75 -24.38
C THR A 768 -5.71 36.33 -25.47
N THR A 769 -4.53 36.92 -25.45
CA THR A 769 -3.34 36.46 -26.19
C THR A 769 -2.32 35.94 -25.18
N VAL A 770 -2.00 34.65 -25.26
CA VAL A 770 -1.03 33.99 -24.36
C VAL A 770 0.34 33.92 -25.03
N ASN A 771 1.41 34.18 -24.29
CA ASN A 771 2.79 33.99 -24.78
C ASN A 771 3.35 32.66 -24.25
N THR A 772 3.63 31.74 -25.17
CA THR A 772 4.16 30.41 -24.86
C THR A 772 5.68 30.32 -25.01
N ALA A 773 6.38 31.46 -25.22
CA ALA A 773 7.84 31.51 -25.19
C ALA A 773 8.40 31.37 -23.76
N ASN A 774 9.49 30.62 -23.59
CA ASN A 774 10.24 30.53 -22.34
C ASN A 774 11.73 30.23 -22.63
N PRO A 775 12.72 30.89 -21.97
CA PRO A 775 14.14 30.58 -22.16
C PRO A 775 14.52 29.11 -21.95
N THR A 776 13.80 28.41 -21.08
CA THR A 776 13.96 26.97 -20.84
C THR A 776 12.68 26.23 -21.18
N ARG A 777 12.79 25.02 -21.72
CA ARG A 777 11.62 24.19 -22.01
C ARG A 777 10.90 23.80 -20.73
N LEU A 778 9.60 24.05 -20.68
CA LEU A 778 8.68 23.56 -19.66
C LEU A 778 7.55 22.79 -20.35
N THR A 779 7.40 21.49 -20.08
CA THR A 779 6.33 20.66 -20.65
C THR A 779 5.08 20.63 -19.76
N ASN A 780 3.94 20.15 -20.26
CA ASN A 780 2.66 20.07 -19.52
C ASN A 780 2.19 21.38 -18.87
N GLN A 781 2.34 22.51 -19.56
CA GLN A 781 1.94 23.81 -19.02
C GLN A 781 0.51 24.15 -19.42
N VAL A 782 -0.34 24.47 -18.44
CA VAL A 782 -1.63 25.11 -18.69
C VAL A 782 -1.36 26.54 -19.15
N VAL A 783 -1.46 26.79 -20.45
CA VAL A 783 -1.21 28.13 -21.02
C VAL A 783 -2.46 29.00 -21.06
N TYR A 784 -3.64 28.38 -20.99
CA TYR A 784 -4.92 29.06 -20.89
C TYR A 784 -5.90 28.25 -20.04
N LYS A 785 -6.76 28.95 -19.28
CA LYS A 785 -7.82 28.36 -18.46
C LYS A 785 -9.06 29.26 -18.49
N ALA A 786 -10.23 28.65 -18.68
CA ALA A 786 -11.54 29.25 -18.46
C ALA A 786 -12.32 28.41 -17.44
N THR A 787 -12.95 29.09 -16.48
CA THR A 787 -13.79 28.47 -15.43
C THR A 787 -15.08 29.27 -15.28
N GLY A 788 -16.12 28.64 -14.72
CA GLY A 788 -17.40 29.32 -14.47
C GLY A 788 -18.20 29.60 -15.75
N LEU A 789 -17.91 28.87 -16.83
CA LEU A 789 -18.74 28.90 -18.02
C LEU A 789 -20.13 28.33 -17.68
N THR A 790 -21.16 28.85 -18.34
CA THR A 790 -22.52 28.31 -18.19
C THR A 790 -22.53 26.85 -18.60
N SER A 791 -23.06 25.94 -17.78
CA SER A 791 -23.15 24.52 -18.17
C SER A 791 -23.84 24.38 -19.53
N GLY A 792 -23.12 23.87 -20.53
CA GLY A 792 -23.58 23.87 -21.91
C GLY A 792 -22.45 23.58 -22.89
N SER A 793 -22.77 23.71 -24.18
CA SER A 793 -21.79 23.51 -25.25
C SER A 793 -20.99 24.79 -25.50
N HIS A 794 -19.69 24.63 -25.60
CA HIS A 794 -18.71 25.69 -25.82
C HIS A 794 -17.69 25.29 -26.89
N THR A 795 -16.95 26.28 -27.38
CA THR A 795 -15.84 26.07 -28.31
C THR A 795 -14.58 26.77 -27.83
N LEU A 796 -13.47 26.03 -27.71
CA LEU A 796 -12.13 26.58 -27.56
C LEU A 796 -11.47 26.68 -28.93
N LYS A 797 -10.89 27.84 -29.28
CA LYS A 797 -10.09 28.02 -30.49
C LYS A 797 -8.80 28.77 -30.16
N ALA A 798 -7.67 28.26 -30.62
CA ALA A 798 -6.37 28.87 -30.40
C ALA A 798 -5.65 29.11 -31.72
N VAL A 799 -5.22 30.36 -31.96
CA VAL A 799 -4.68 30.83 -33.25
C VAL A 799 -3.22 31.26 -33.08
N LYS A 800 -2.30 30.66 -33.84
CA LYS A 800 -0.88 31.05 -33.81
C LYS A 800 -0.69 32.47 -34.31
N LYS A 801 0.04 33.32 -33.57
CA LYS A 801 0.36 34.70 -33.98
C LYS A 801 1.84 34.95 -34.21
N SER A 802 2.73 34.33 -33.42
CA SER A 802 4.18 34.48 -33.60
C SER A 802 4.93 33.23 -33.10
N GLY A 803 6.27 33.30 -33.09
CA GLY A 803 7.14 32.17 -32.76
C GLY A 803 7.39 31.25 -33.95
N THR A 804 8.36 30.34 -33.81
CA THR A 804 8.64 29.30 -34.81
C THR A 804 7.55 28.23 -34.77
N TYR A 805 7.09 27.84 -33.57
CA TYR A 805 6.07 26.80 -33.38
C TYR A 805 4.90 27.28 -32.51
N MET A 806 3.71 26.76 -32.78
CA MET A 806 2.64 26.60 -31.81
C MET A 806 2.38 25.10 -31.69
N LEU A 807 2.30 24.59 -30.46
CA LEU A 807 2.01 23.20 -30.17
C LEU A 807 0.68 23.08 -29.41
N LEU A 808 0.04 21.93 -29.57
CA LEU A 808 -0.98 21.43 -28.67
C LEU A 808 -0.54 20.06 -28.20
N ASP A 809 -0.57 19.88 -26.89
CA ASP A 809 -0.33 18.61 -26.21
C ASP A 809 -1.68 18.01 -25.80
N SER A 810 -2.49 18.74 -25.02
CA SER A 810 -3.81 18.24 -24.62
C SER A 810 -4.77 19.35 -24.19
N ILE A 811 -6.06 19.00 -24.08
CA ILE A 811 -7.13 19.88 -23.60
C ILE A 811 -7.81 19.20 -22.42
N ARG A 812 -7.98 19.92 -21.29
CA ARG A 812 -8.80 19.43 -20.16
C ARG A 812 -10.13 20.16 -20.12
N VAL A 813 -11.23 19.41 -20.08
CA VAL A 813 -12.58 19.94 -19.93
C VAL A 813 -13.09 19.62 -18.53
N THR A 814 -13.65 20.62 -17.87
CA THR A 814 -14.47 20.43 -16.67
C THR A 814 -15.91 20.24 -17.14
N PRO A 815 -16.54 19.07 -16.93
CA PRO A 815 -17.90 18.78 -17.38
C PRO A 815 -18.97 19.74 -16.85
#